data_AF-A0A953F291-F1
#
_entry.id   AF-A0A953F291-F1
#
_cell.length_a   1.000
_cell.length_b   1.000
_cell.length_c   1.000
_cell.angle_alpha   90.00
_cell.angle_beta   90.00
_cell.angle_gamma   90.00
#
_symmetry.space_group_name_H-M   'P 1'
#
loop_
_entity.id
_entity.type
_entity.pdbx_description
1 polymer ?
#
loop_
_entity_poly.entity_id
_entity_poly.type
_entity_poly.pdbx_seq_one_letter_code
_entity_poly.pdbx_strand_id
1 'polypeptide(L)'
;MLRYGIVIAVLCSCASARANEPAKIDFNRQVQPILSGHCYKCHGPDDKSRQASLRLDRRESVTAEAESGALPIVPGKPAESELVLRIRATDGDMQMPPAAANKPLSDAQKQILEQWIAEGAEYEAHWAFVPPRQAPLPAVKQTEWPKNAIDYFILARLEAEGLTPSPEADRHTLARRAALDLVGLPPTPEETDAFVADTSPDAFERYVDRLLASPSYGERWARHWLDLARYADTNGYEKDRVRSMWPYRDWVIAALNADMPFDQFTIKQIAGDLLPHATLEDRIATGFHRNTMINEEGGVDPLEFRYHSMIDRVATTATTWLGLTMACAQCHTHKYDPIPHQDFYRMMAFLNNADELEMDVPKPDITARRAELQAQIDAAVADLKNQFPTEGDLRWHDAQPTRVESEAGSTVAIQEDGAVLISGANPESDVYTVTLESPAPRVSTIELMALTDASLGGNGPGRTPHGNFVVTEINVTAAPLDGSSPPREIKPTQAETDFAQDGFPAAHAIDGNPKTGWAIHGKDKWNVNRILTLGLEQPVDFAGGTCWTFRIAQQYGGHHTLGRFRIRLGEPLNDPRPIEQRRQEHLAHRFKEWVASEEARTGHWRLLKPLSATSEIPVLTILEDDSVLATADQSKSDTYHIRLACDLQGVTALRLEAMVDDRLPVRGPGRIYYEGPFGDFYLSTFAVQSGGQPAPFRSATHSFASGAFTAATAIDADPQTGWSINGAQGRSHSAVFVFEQPLNATGAIDLRMLFERYYAAGMGRFRIWATTDPVPAPARDLPIAVDERLLQAGAAPDPDRHPALLDHFLSVAPEMAAARAKIDALRAQMPAYPTTLVFAERPAHNPRATFVHPRGEYLQRGDAVTAEIPSLF
;
A
#
# COMPACT_ATOMS: atom_id res chain seq x y z
N MET A 1 92.87 -53.86 9.15
CA MET A 1 92.11 -55.10 8.88
C MET A 1 90.89 -54.73 8.04
N LEU A 2 90.68 -55.47 6.93
CA LEU A 2 89.53 -55.52 5.99
C LEU A 2 89.03 -54.18 5.38
N ARG A 3 89.25 -53.86 4.09
CA ARG A 3 88.83 -54.43 2.76
C ARG A 3 87.41 -54.04 2.30
N TYR A 4 87.33 -53.82 0.98
CA TYR A 4 86.19 -53.58 0.06
C TYR A 4 85.78 -52.11 -0.11
N GLY A 5 85.69 -51.50 -1.29
CA GLY A 5 85.76 -51.98 -2.68
C GLY A 5 84.85 -51.07 -3.51
N ILE A 6 85.41 -50.07 -4.20
CA ILE A 6 84.66 -49.12 -5.03
C ILE A 6 84.51 -49.72 -6.43
N VAL A 7 83.25 -49.97 -6.85
CA VAL A 7 82.89 -50.27 -8.23
C VAL A 7 82.02 -49.12 -8.73
N ILE A 8 82.53 -48.42 -9.74
CA ILE A 8 81.82 -47.41 -10.53
C ILE A 8 80.93 -48.16 -11.53
N ALA A 9 79.62 -47.95 -11.45
CA ALA A 9 78.66 -48.35 -12.48
C ALA A 9 78.03 -47.09 -13.08
N VAL A 10 78.46 -46.76 -14.29
CA VAL A 10 77.81 -45.77 -15.16
C VAL A 10 76.54 -46.42 -15.71
N LEU A 11 75.39 -46.05 -15.16
CA LEU A 11 74.08 -46.36 -15.73
C LEU A 11 73.63 -45.18 -16.58
N CYS A 12 73.77 -45.36 -17.89
CA CYS A 12 73.19 -44.52 -18.92
C CYS A 12 71.67 -44.74 -18.90
N SER A 13 70.93 -43.92 -18.15
CA SER A 13 69.47 -43.88 -18.24
C SER A 13 69.06 -43.20 -19.54
N CYS A 14 68.69 -44.01 -20.54
CA CYS A 14 67.87 -43.56 -21.66
C CYS A 14 66.56 -42.99 -21.09
N ALA A 15 66.49 -41.66 -20.98
CA ALA A 15 65.23 -40.97 -20.83
C ALA A 15 64.47 -41.15 -22.14
N SER A 16 63.57 -42.13 -22.17
CA SER A 16 62.51 -42.17 -23.17
C SER A 16 61.70 -40.89 -23.00
N ALA A 17 61.98 -39.90 -23.84
CA ALA A 17 61.04 -38.81 -24.09
C ALA A 17 59.74 -39.50 -24.53
N ARG A 18 58.73 -39.53 -23.64
CA ARG A 18 57.35 -39.66 -24.08
C ARG A 18 57.15 -38.51 -25.05
N ALA A 19 57.12 -38.83 -26.34
CA ALA A 19 56.53 -37.95 -27.32
C ALA A 19 55.18 -37.53 -26.74
N ASN A 20 54.98 -36.23 -26.58
CA ASN A 20 53.68 -35.67 -26.25
C ASN A 20 52.74 -36.18 -27.36
N GLU A 21 51.90 -37.16 -27.06
CA GLU A 21 50.80 -37.48 -27.96
C GLU A 21 50.05 -36.15 -28.18
N PRO A 22 49.71 -35.80 -29.43
CA PRO A 22 48.91 -34.61 -29.66
C PRO A 22 47.66 -34.72 -28.79
N ALA A 23 47.41 -33.71 -27.96
CA ALA A 23 46.27 -33.72 -27.06
C ALA A 23 45.01 -33.92 -27.91
N LYS A 24 44.23 -34.96 -27.58
CA LYS A 24 42.92 -35.24 -28.18
C LYS A 24 42.10 -33.95 -28.21
N ILE A 25 41.36 -33.72 -29.29
CA ILE A 25 40.52 -32.53 -29.41
C ILE A 25 39.46 -32.55 -28.31
N ASP A 26 39.48 -31.51 -27.48
CA ASP A 26 38.49 -31.29 -26.43
C ASP A 26 37.24 -30.64 -27.04
N PHE A 27 36.10 -31.32 -26.96
CA PHE A 27 34.86 -30.85 -27.59
C PHE A 27 34.44 -29.49 -27.02
N ASN A 28 34.43 -29.34 -25.69
CA ASN A 28 33.94 -28.14 -25.01
C ASN A 28 34.86 -26.93 -25.22
N ARG A 29 36.18 -27.13 -25.23
CA ARG A 29 37.17 -26.05 -25.37
C ARG A 29 37.44 -25.65 -26.81
N GLN A 30 37.36 -26.59 -27.76
CA GLN A 30 37.83 -26.37 -29.13
C GLN A 30 36.73 -26.49 -30.18
N VAL A 31 35.78 -27.42 -30.06
CA VAL A 31 34.78 -27.71 -31.11
C VAL A 31 33.50 -26.90 -30.92
N GLN A 32 32.91 -26.97 -29.73
CA GLN A 32 31.63 -26.34 -29.42
C GLN A 32 31.65 -24.81 -29.61
N PRO A 33 32.70 -24.05 -29.24
CA PRO A 33 32.76 -22.62 -29.52
C PRO A 33 32.72 -22.30 -31.02
N ILE A 34 33.28 -23.18 -31.86
CA ILE A 34 33.22 -23.05 -33.31
C ILE A 34 31.79 -23.29 -33.79
N LEU A 35 31.16 -24.39 -33.40
CA LEU A 35 29.79 -24.73 -33.81
C LEU A 35 28.77 -23.68 -33.34
N SER A 36 28.88 -23.20 -32.10
CA SER A 36 28.02 -22.15 -31.55
C SER A 36 28.23 -20.81 -32.24
N GLY A 37 29.50 -20.41 -32.44
CA GLY A 37 29.87 -19.15 -33.07
C GLY A 37 29.41 -19.06 -34.53
N HIS A 38 29.49 -20.17 -35.28
CA HIS A 38 29.36 -20.19 -36.73
C HIS A 38 28.13 -20.93 -37.27
N CYS A 39 27.56 -21.89 -36.55
CA CYS A 39 26.59 -22.85 -37.10
C CYS A 39 25.21 -22.88 -36.39
N TYR A 40 25.16 -22.74 -35.06
CA TYR A 40 23.91 -22.94 -34.28
C TYR A 40 22.79 -21.94 -34.60
N LYS A 41 23.10 -20.79 -35.20
CA LYS A 41 22.07 -19.85 -35.66
C LYS A 41 21.07 -20.48 -36.64
N CYS A 42 21.51 -21.44 -37.48
CA CYS A 42 20.66 -22.10 -38.47
C CYS A 42 20.51 -23.61 -38.21
N HIS A 43 21.43 -24.21 -37.44
CA HIS A 43 21.45 -25.66 -37.18
C HIS A 43 21.61 -25.97 -35.67
N GLY A 44 20.98 -25.15 -34.82
CA GLY A 44 21.05 -25.26 -33.37
C GLY A 44 19.68 -25.48 -32.70
N PRO A 45 19.56 -25.17 -31.40
CA PRO A 45 18.39 -25.53 -30.61
C PRO A 45 17.06 -24.88 -31.01
N ASP A 46 17.07 -23.65 -31.52
CA ASP A 46 15.86 -22.95 -31.97
C ASP A 46 15.23 -23.65 -33.18
N ASP A 47 13.97 -24.05 -33.07
CA ASP A 47 13.21 -24.77 -34.09
C ASP A 47 12.70 -23.85 -35.21
N LYS A 48 12.40 -22.59 -34.90
CA LYS A 48 11.83 -21.63 -35.87
C LYS A 48 12.86 -21.11 -36.88
N SER A 49 14.14 -21.07 -36.50
CA SER A 49 15.24 -20.68 -37.39
C SER A 49 15.99 -21.87 -38.01
N ARG A 50 15.59 -23.10 -37.68
CA ARG A 50 16.31 -24.31 -38.07
C ARG A 50 16.15 -24.62 -39.56
N GLN A 51 17.28 -24.83 -40.22
CA GLN A 51 17.33 -25.26 -41.61
C GLN A 51 17.58 -26.77 -41.71
N ALA A 52 16.88 -27.42 -42.65
CA ALA A 52 16.96 -28.86 -42.93
C ALA A 52 16.73 -29.76 -41.70
N SER A 53 16.00 -29.25 -40.70
CA SER A 53 15.75 -29.92 -39.40
C SER A 53 17.03 -30.35 -38.64
N LEU A 54 18.22 -29.91 -39.07
CA LEU A 54 19.51 -30.40 -38.60
C LEU A 54 19.92 -29.77 -37.26
N ARG A 55 20.35 -30.60 -36.31
CA ARG A 55 20.83 -30.20 -34.97
C ARG A 55 22.31 -30.53 -34.79
N LEU A 56 23.20 -29.59 -35.12
CA LEU A 56 24.64 -29.75 -34.91
C LEU A 56 25.04 -29.74 -33.42
N ASP A 57 24.12 -29.35 -32.53
CA ASP A 57 24.27 -29.40 -31.08
C ASP A 57 23.96 -30.78 -30.47
N ARG A 58 23.47 -31.74 -31.26
CA ARG A 58 23.10 -33.09 -30.79
C ARG A 58 23.81 -34.18 -31.58
N ARG A 59 24.54 -35.07 -30.89
CA ARG A 59 25.30 -36.15 -31.52
C ARG A 59 24.41 -37.06 -32.36
N GLU A 60 23.28 -37.46 -31.80
CA GLU A 60 22.31 -38.34 -32.44
C GLU A 60 21.74 -37.74 -33.74
N SER A 61 21.63 -36.42 -33.84
CA SER A 61 21.14 -35.75 -35.05
C SER A 61 22.17 -35.70 -36.15
N VAL A 62 23.47 -35.62 -35.83
CA VAL A 62 24.53 -35.50 -36.84
C VAL A 62 25.04 -36.85 -37.33
N THR A 63 24.78 -37.92 -36.58
CA THR A 63 25.10 -39.31 -37.00
C THR A 63 23.93 -40.01 -37.69
N ALA A 64 22.74 -39.41 -37.69
CA ALA A 64 21.59 -39.89 -38.44
C ALA A 64 21.58 -39.31 -39.87
N GLU A 65 20.92 -40.02 -40.78
CA GLU A 65 20.72 -39.53 -42.16
C GLU A 65 19.85 -38.26 -42.11
N ALA A 66 20.36 -37.17 -42.70
CA ALA A 66 19.62 -35.92 -42.81
C ALA A 66 18.52 -36.02 -43.88
N GLU A 67 17.60 -35.06 -43.92
CA GLU A 67 16.53 -35.01 -44.95
C GLU A 67 17.08 -35.02 -46.40
N SER A 68 18.32 -34.59 -46.59
CA SER A 68 19.01 -34.63 -47.89
C SER A 68 19.53 -36.02 -48.29
N GLY A 69 19.39 -37.04 -47.45
CA GLY A 69 19.97 -38.38 -47.63
C GLY A 69 21.48 -38.47 -47.33
N ALA A 70 22.09 -37.38 -46.84
CA ALA A 70 23.51 -37.34 -46.49
C ALA A 70 23.70 -37.57 -44.99
N LEU A 71 24.85 -38.11 -44.59
CA LEU A 71 25.27 -38.17 -43.19
C LEU A 71 26.06 -36.89 -42.83
N PRO A 72 25.54 -36.02 -41.94
CA PRO A 72 26.24 -34.80 -41.55
C PRO A 72 27.65 -35.07 -41.03
N ILE A 73 27.79 -36.09 -40.17
CA ILE A 73 29.06 -36.55 -39.62
C ILE A 73 29.12 -38.08 -39.66
N VAL A 74 30.20 -38.61 -40.23
CA VAL A 74 30.57 -40.02 -40.16
C VAL A 74 31.76 -40.16 -39.21
N PRO A 75 31.55 -40.61 -37.96
CA PRO A 75 32.62 -40.77 -36.96
C PRO A 75 33.83 -41.54 -37.50
N GLY A 76 35.03 -40.98 -37.33
CA GLY A 76 36.29 -41.56 -37.79
C GLY A 76 36.60 -41.33 -39.28
N LYS A 77 35.67 -40.72 -40.04
CA LYS A 77 35.79 -40.56 -41.49
C LYS A 77 35.48 -39.12 -41.95
N PRO A 78 36.40 -38.17 -41.77
CA PRO A 78 36.20 -36.77 -42.17
C PRO A 78 35.86 -36.62 -43.65
N ALA A 79 36.51 -37.39 -44.54
CA ALA A 79 36.29 -37.30 -45.98
C ALA A 79 34.90 -37.79 -46.44
N GLU A 80 34.23 -38.62 -45.63
CA GLU A 80 32.85 -39.10 -45.89
C GLU A 80 31.79 -38.24 -45.17
N SER A 81 32.21 -37.22 -44.39
CA SER A 81 31.32 -36.37 -43.59
C SER A 81 30.90 -35.12 -44.36
N GLU A 82 29.60 -34.93 -44.57
CA GLU A 82 29.04 -33.78 -45.30
C GLU A 82 29.45 -32.44 -44.67
N LEU A 83 29.60 -32.37 -43.34
CA LEU A 83 30.08 -31.18 -42.64
C LEU A 83 31.45 -30.73 -43.16
N VAL A 84 32.39 -31.65 -43.35
CA VAL A 84 33.75 -31.34 -43.82
C VAL A 84 33.72 -30.86 -45.27
N LEU A 85 32.91 -31.50 -46.11
CA LEU A 85 32.71 -31.10 -47.50
C LEU A 85 32.19 -29.66 -47.58
N ARG A 86 31.21 -29.30 -46.75
CA ARG A 86 30.61 -27.95 -46.76
C ARG A 86 31.52 -26.86 -46.19
N ILE A 87 32.31 -27.13 -45.15
CA ILE A 87 33.23 -26.11 -44.60
C ILE A 87 34.47 -25.86 -45.50
N ARG A 88 34.76 -26.79 -46.43
CA ARG A 88 35.83 -26.67 -47.43
C ARG A 88 35.33 -26.28 -48.82
N ALA A 89 34.03 -26.34 -49.07
CA ALA A 89 33.44 -25.94 -50.34
C ALA A 89 33.71 -24.46 -50.64
N THR A 90 34.05 -24.19 -51.89
CA THR A 90 34.20 -22.82 -52.43
C THR A 90 33.02 -22.40 -53.30
N ASP A 91 32.09 -23.33 -53.57
CA ASP A 91 30.84 -23.04 -54.27
C ASP A 91 29.85 -22.39 -53.30
N GLY A 92 29.27 -21.26 -53.70
CA GLY A 92 28.48 -20.39 -52.83
C GLY A 92 27.23 -21.04 -52.26
N ASP A 93 26.64 -22.00 -52.98
CA ASP A 93 25.43 -22.72 -52.55
C ASP A 93 25.74 -23.89 -51.59
N MET A 94 26.98 -24.40 -51.61
CA MET A 94 27.44 -25.53 -50.78
C MET A 94 28.26 -25.09 -49.57
N GLN A 95 28.88 -23.90 -49.63
CA GLN A 95 29.75 -23.37 -48.60
C GLN A 95 28.98 -23.11 -47.29
N MET A 96 29.49 -23.67 -46.20
CA MET A 96 28.99 -23.39 -44.84
C MET A 96 30.11 -22.84 -43.94
N PRO A 97 29.85 -21.80 -43.11
CA PRO A 97 28.63 -20.98 -43.12
C PRO A 97 28.47 -20.21 -44.44
N PRO A 98 27.23 -19.91 -44.89
CA PRO A 98 27.00 -19.19 -46.14
C PRO A 98 27.66 -17.81 -46.11
N ALA A 99 28.13 -17.32 -47.26
CA ALA A 99 28.78 -15.99 -47.34
C ALA A 99 27.90 -14.86 -46.75
N ALA A 100 26.58 -14.93 -46.98
CA ALA A 100 25.61 -13.98 -46.44
C ALA A 100 25.52 -13.99 -44.90
N ALA A 101 25.96 -15.06 -44.23
CA ALA A 101 25.99 -15.11 -42.77
C ALA A 101 27.13 -14.28 -42.16
N ASN A 102 28.13 -13.87 -42.96
CA ASN A 102 29.30 -13.07 -42.57
C ASN A 102 30.05 -13.62 -41.33
N LYS A 103 30.22 -14.94 -41.27
CA LYS A 103 30.89 -15.66 -40.18
C LYS A 103 31.82 -16.76 -40.71
N PRO A 104 32.86 -16.43 -41.50
CA PRO A 104 33.73 -17.44 -42.08
C PRO A 104 34.51 -18.20 -41.02
N LEU A 105 34.79 -19.48 -41.27
CA LEU A 105 35.70 -20.29 -40.46
C LEU A 105 37.16 -20.04 -40.90
N SER A 106 38.05 -19.85 -39.94
CA SER A 106 39.50 -19.89 -40.19
C SER A 106 39.97 -21.31 -40.52
N ASP A 107 41.12 -21.43 -41.18
CA ASP A 107 41.66 -22.76 -41.53
C ASP A 107 42.01 -23.60 -40.29
N ALA A 108 42.45 -22.96 -39.20
CA ALA A 108 42.67 -23.63 -37.92
C ALA A 108 41.37 -24.21 -37.35
N GLN A 109 40.26 -23.46 -37.40
CA GLN A 109 38.96 -23.95 -36.95
C GLN A 109 38.45 -25.10 -37.80
N LYS A 110 38.61 -25.04 -39.13
CA LYS A 110 38.26 -26.15 -40.03
C LYS A 110 39.05 -27.41 -39.70
N GLN A 111 40.35 -27.26 -39.45
CA GLN A 111 41.23 -28.38 -39.08
C GLN A 111 40.86 -28.99 -37.73
N ILE A 112 40.43 -28.18 -36.75
CA ILE A 112 39.90 -28.69 -35.47
C ILE A 112 38.65 -29.55 -35.69
N LEU A 113 37.70 -29.08 -36.51
CA LEU A 113 36.49 -29.85 -36.81
C LEU A 113 36.80 -31.16 -37.56
N GLU A 114 37.72 -31.13 -38.52
CA GLU A 114 38.19 -32.32 -39.25
C GLU A 114 38.86 -33.34 -38.32
N GLN A 115 39.78 -32.88 -37.47
CA GLN A 115 40.50 -33.73 -36.52
C GLN A 115 39.54 -34.34 -35.48
N TRP A 116 38.61 -33.55 -34.96
CA TRP A 116 37.58 -34.04 -34.06
C TRP A 116 36.72 -35.15 -34.67
N ILE A 117 36.34 -35.01 -35.95
CA ILE A 117 35.62 -36.07 -36.66
C ILE A 117 36.50 -37.30 -36.85
N ALA A 118 37.78 -37.13 -37.17
CA ALA A 118 38.74 -38.23 -37.29
C ALA A 118 38.91 -39.01 -35.97
N GLU A 119 38.80 -38.32 -34.84
CA GLU A 119 38.86 -38.89 -33.49
C GLU A 119 37.54 -39.54 -33.03
N GLY A 120 36.53 -39.60 -33.90
CA GLY A 120 35.25 -40.27 -33.63
C GLY A 120 34.08 -39.34 -33.29
N ALA A 121 34.25 -38.03 -33.44
CA ALA A 121 33.23 -37.01 -33.22
C ALA A 121 32.50 -37.17 -31.89
N GLU A 122 33.26 -37.34 -30.80
CA GLU A 122 32.68 -37.46 -29.47
C GLU A 122 32.14 -36.10 -29.01
N TYR A 123 30.87 -36.08 -28.62
CA TYR A 123 30.24 -34.93 -27.97
C TYR A 123 30.41 -35.07 -26.47
N GLU A 124 30.64 -33.94 -25.82
CA GLU A 124 30.65 -33.82 -24.37
C GLU A 124 29.50 -32.91 -23.93
N ALA A 125 28.96 -33.15 -22.74
CA ALA A 125 28.09 -32.16 -22.11
C ALA A 125 28.90 -30.90 -21.83
N HIS A 126 28.28 -29.72 -22.01
CA HIS A 126 28.95 -28.45 -21.75
C HIS A 126 29.48 -28.44 -20.31
N TRP A 127 30.73 -28.02 -20.12
CA TRP A 127 31.46 -28.15 -18.85
C TRP A 127 30.72 -27.58 -17.64
N ALA A 128 29.90 -26.54 -17.84
CA ALA A 128 29.11 -25.89 -16.80
C ALA A 128 27.97 -26.77 -16.23
N PHE A 129 27.54 -27.81 -16.96
CA PHE A 129 26.48 -28.74 -16.55
C PHE A 129 27.03 -30.09 -16.07
N VAL A 130 28.35 -30.20 -15.93
CA VAL A 130 29.02 -31.40 -15.41
C VAL A 130 29.61 -31.06 -14.05
N PRO A 131 29.36 -31.87 -12.99
CA PRO A 131 29.95 -31.61 -11.67
C PRO A 131 31.48 -31.49 -11.74
N PRO A 132 32.08 -30.43 -11.17
CA PRO A 132 33.52 -30.25 -11.19
C PRO A 132 34.20 -31.38 -10.42
N ARG A 133 35.35 -31.85 -10.94
CA ARG A 133 36.18 -32.87 -10.30
C ARG A 133 37.48 -32.26 -9.85
N GLN A 134 37.96 -32.64 -8.66
CA GLN A 134 39.22 -32.16 -8.14
C GLN A 134 40.39 -32.67 -9.01
N ALA A 135 41.10 -31.73 -9.64
CA ALA A 135 42.29 -32.05 -10.42
C ALA A 135 43.50 -32.26 -9.48
N PRO A 136 44.45 -33.15 -9.83
CA PRO A 136 45.72 -33.21 -9.14
C PRO A 136 46.49 -31.90 -9.29
N LEU A 137 47.26 -31.52 -8.26
CA LEU A 137 48.10 -30.33 -8.32
C LEU A 137 49.18 -30.48 -9.39
N PRO A 138 49.43 -29.46 -10.22
CA PRO A 138 50.51 -29.48 -11.20
C PRO A 138 51.89 -29.63 -10.54
N ALA A 139 52.79 -30.34 -11.20
CA ALA A 139 54.19 -30.36 -10.81
C ALA A 139 54.84 -29.02 -11.19
N VAL A 140 55.49 -28.39 -10.21
CA VAL A 140 56.21 -27.11 -10.37
C VAL A 140 57.68 -27.29 -10.00
N LYS A 141 58.56 -26.47 -10.58
CA LYS A 141 59.99 -26.45 -10.26
C LYS A 141 60.26 -25.72 -8.94
N GLN A 142 59.57 -24.59 -8.70
CA GLN A 142 59.71 -23.82 -7.47
C GLN A 142 58.71 -24.28 -6.40
N THR A 143 59.02 -25.36 -5.68
CA THR A 143 58.08 -25.98 -4.73
C THR A 143 57.83 -25.18 -3.45
N GLU A 144 58.68 -24.20 -3.12
CA GLU A 144 58.55 -23.40 -1.90
C GLU A 144 57.71 -22.13 -2.06
N TRP A 145 57.44 -21.69 -3.30
CA TRP A 145 56.65 -20.48 -3.56
C TRP A 145 55.14 -20.67 -3.34
N PRO A 146 54.51 -21.79 -3.76
CA PRO A 146 53.09 -22.03 -3.52
C PRO A 146 52.73 -22.08 -2.04
N LYS A 147 51.81 -21.21 -1.59
CA LYS A 147 51.23 -21.20 -0.24
C LYS A 147 49.90 -21.94 -0.16
N ASN A 148 49.18 -22.02 -1.28
CA ASN A 148 47.90 -22.75 -1.39
C ASN A 148 47.81 -23.53 -2.73
N ALA A 149 46.71 -24.28 -2.91
CA ALA A 149 46.50 -25.12 -4.08
C ALA A 149 46.45 -24.34 -5.42
N ILE A 150 45.90 -23.11 -5.42
CA ILE A 150 45.77 -22.26 -6.61
C ILE A 150 47.15 -21.85 -7.12
N ASP A 151 48.07 -21.56 -6.21
CA ASP A 151 49.43 -21.11 -6.54
C ASP A 151 50.19 -22.13 -7.40
N TYR A 152 49.95 -23.44 -7.21
CA TYR A 152 50.53 -24.48 -8.07
C TYR A 152 50.09 -24.36 -9.54
N PHE A 153 48.81 -24.03 -9.77
CA PHE A 153 48.29 -23.84 -11.14
C PHE A 153 48.84 -22.58 -11.79
N ILE A 154 48.93 -21.48 -11.04
CA ILE A 154 49.50 -20.21 -11.52
C ILE A 154 50.98 -20.41 -11.84
N LEU A 155 51.75 -20.97 -10.91
CA LEU A 155 53.19 -21.17 -11.07
C LEU A 155 53.51 -22.13 -12.22
N ALA A 156 52.76 -23.22 -12.37
CA ALA A 156 52.95 -24.13 -13.50
C ALA A 156 52.78 -23.41 -14.84
N ARG A 157 51.82 -22.47 -14.96
CA ARG A 157 51.66 -21.67 -16.17
C ARG A 157 52.81 -20.68 -16.37
N LEU A 158 53.22 -19.97 -15.32
CA LEU A 158 54.37 -19.07 -15.37
C LEU A 158 55.64 -19.79 -15.82
N GLU A 159 55.95 -20.93 -15.21
CA GLU A 159 57.12 -21.75 -15.55
C GLU A 159 57.08 -22.27 -16.98
N ALA A 160 55.90 -22.64 -17.49
CA ALA A 160 55.71 -23.07 -18.88
C ALA A 160 55.94 -21.94 -19.89
N GLU A 161 55.62 -20.70 -19.51
CA GLU A 161 55.87 -19.49 -20.31
C GLU A 161 57.25 -18.88 -20.09
N GLY A 162 58.06 -19.43 -19.18
CA GLY A 162 59.39 -18.89 -18.84
C GLY A 162 59.35 -17.62 -17.99
N LEU A 163 58.24 -17.38 -17.29
CA LEU A 163 58.03 -16.25 -16.39
C LEU A 163 58.31 -16.65 -14.92
N THR A 164 58.66 -15.65 -14.10
CA THR A 164 58.86 -15.81 -12.66
C THR A 164 57.85 -14.99 -11.87
N PRO A 165 57.42 -15.43 -10.67
CA PRO A 165 56.56 -14.62 -9.81
C PRO A 165 57.16 -13.24 -9.49
N SER A 166 56.30 -12.23 -9.37
CA SER A 166 56.72 -10.89 -8.90
C SER A 166 57.00 -10.91 -7.39
N PRO A 167 57.91 -10.04 -6.89
CA PRO A 167 58.12 -9.90 -5.45
C PRO A 167 56.84 -9.39 -4.76
N GLU A 168 56.67 -9.79 -3.49
CA GLU A 168 55.60 -9.29 -2.64
C GLU A 168 55.71 -7.77 -2.44
N ALA A 169 54.57 -7.09 -2.38
CA ALA A 169 54.55 -5.64 -2.17
C ALA A 169 54.95 -5.27 -0.73
N ASP A 170 55.41 -4.03 -0.53
CA ASP A 170 55.71 -3.55 0.82
C ASP A 170 54.44 -3.48 1.70
N ARG A 171 54.63 -3.49 3.02
CA ARG A 171 53.53 -3.57 3.99
C ARG A 171 52.55 -2.39 3.90
N HIS A 172 53.00 -1.16 3.60
CA HIS A 172 52.07 -0.04 3.44
C HIS A 172 51.20 -0.24 2.19
N THR A 173 51.80 -0.72 1.09
CA THR A 173 51.06 -1.06 -0.13
C THR A 173 50.07 -2.21 0.09
N LEU A 174 50.47 -3.26 0.81
CA LEU A 174 49.58 -4.38 1.15
C LEU A 174 48.40 -3.92 2.02
N ALA A 175 48.65 -3.10 3.04
CA ALA A 175 47.60 -2.55 3.90
C ALA A 175 46.54 -1.81 3.08
N ARG A 176 47.00 -0.87 2.23
CA ARG A 176 46.13 -0.07 1.37
C ARG A 176 45.34 -0.93 0.38
N ARG A 177 45.98 -1.92 -0.25
CA ARG A 177 45.32 -2.79 -1.23
C ARG A 177 44.24 -3.63 -0.57
N ALA A 178 44.56 -4.31 0.53
CA ALA A 178 43.61 -5.16 1.24
C ALA A 178 42.41 -4.37 1.79
N ALA A 179 42.64 -3.18 2.38
CA ALA A 179 41.56 -2.34 2.88
C ALA A 179 40.62 -1.84 1.75
N LEU A 180 41.17 -1.31 0.66
CA LEU A 180 40.35 -0.84 -0.47
C LEU A 180 39.57 -1.98 -1.14
N ASP A 181 40.14 -3.18 -1.19
CA ASP A 181 39.49 -4.33 -1.79
C ASP A 181 38.36 -4.88 -0.90
N LEU A 182 38.66 -5.15 0.37
CA LEU A 182 37.76 -5.82 1.30
C LEU A 182 36.69 -4.90 1.89
N VAL A 183 37.04 -3.66 2.25
CA VAL A 183 36.12 -2.72 2.93
C VAL A 183 35.84 -1.46 2.12
N GLY A 184 36.49 -1.26 0.95
CA GLY A 184 36.23 -0.12 0.07
C GLY A 184 36.79 1.22 0.54
N LEU A 185 37.43 1.26 1.71
CA LEU A 185 37.95 2.45 2.37
C LEU A 185 39.47 2.35 2.52
N PRO A 186 40.21 3.48 2.42
CA PRO A 186 41.62 3.47 2.79
C PRO A 186 41.77 3.20 4.30
N PRO A 187 42.83 2.48 4.72
CA PRO A 187 43.07 2.25 6.14
C PRO A 187 43.47 3.56 6.82
N THR A 188 43.18 3.68 8.11
CA THR A 188 43.68 4.80 8.90
C THR A 188 45.21 4.70 9.06
N PRO A 189 45.92 5.82 9.29
CA PRO A 189 47.34 5.79 9.61
C PRO A 189 47.65 4.85 10.78
N GLU A 190 46.84 4.88 11.84
CA GLU A 190 47.02 4.07 13.04
C GLU A 190 46.89 2.57 12.77
N GLU A 191 45.89 2.15 11.98
CA GLU A 191 45.74 0.74 11.57
C GLU A 191 46.90 0.28 10.69
N THR A 192 47.36 1.15 9.80
CA THR A 192 48.50 0.86 8.91
C THR A 192 49.77 0.68 9.71
N ASP A 193 50.08 1.61 10.62
CA ASP A 193 51.27 1.56 11.46
C ASP A 193 51.25 0.32 12.38
N ALA A 194 50.08 -0.03 12.92
CA ALA A 194 49.92 -1.25 13.72
C ALA A 194 50.21 -2.53 12.92
N PHE A 195 49.72 -2.64 11.67
CA PHE A 195 50.05 -3.77 10.80
C PHE A 195 51.52 -3.78 10.39
N VAL A 196 52.08 -2.62 10.02
CA VAL A 196 53.48 -2.50 9.60
C VAL A 196 54.42 -2.91 10.73
N ALA A 197 54.10 -2.57 11.97
CA ALA A 197 54.87 -2.93 13.16
C ALA A 197 54.68 -4.40 13.62
N ASP A 198 53.67 -5.12 13.16
CA ASP A 198 53.39 -6.49 13.59
C ASP A 198 54.36 -7.49 12.93
N THR A 199 55.35 -7.97 13.69
CA THR A 199 56.37 -8.90 13.20
C THR A 199 55.93 -10.36 13.24
N SER A 200 54.68 -10.65 13.57
CA SER A 200 54.15 -12.03 13.57
C SER A 200 54.20 -12.62 12.15
N PRO A 201 54.47 -13.92 12.00
CA PRO A 201 54.54 -14.56 10.68
C PRO A 201 53.20 -14.55 9.92
N ASP A 202 52.09 -14.35 10.62
CA ASP A 202 50.71 -14.29 10.14
C ASP A 202 50.11 -12.86 10.22
N ALA A 203 50.96 -11.83 10.30
CA ALA A 203 50.51 -10.44 10.50
C ALA A 203 49.55 -9.95 9.40
N PHE A 204 49.74 -10.41 8.15
CA PHE A 204 48.88 -10.00 7.03
C PHE A 204 47.51 -10.68 7.10
N GLU A 205 47.48 -11.96 7.41
CA GLU A 205 46.26 -12.75 7.63
C GLU A 205 45.44 -12.15 8.78
N ARG A 206 46.07 -11.83 9.91
CA ARG A 206 45.40 -11.16 11.03
C ARG A 206 44.89 -9.77 10.69
N TYR A 207 45.56 -9.05 9.79
CA TYR A 207 45.07 -7.78 9.27
C TYR A 207 43.85 -7.97 8.37
N VAL A 208 43.87 -8.96 7.48
CA VAL A 208 42.72 -9.36 6.65
C VAL A 208 41.53 -9.79 7.51
N ASP A 209 41.73 -10.60 8.55
CA ASP A 209 40.66 -11.03 9.46
C ASP A 209 39.97 -9.84 10.14
N ARG A 210 40.73 -8.81 10.54
CA ARG A 210 40.15 -7.57 11.08
C ARG A 210 39.32 -6.81 10.05
N LEU A 211 39.76 -6.78 8.80
CA LEU A 211 39.01 -6.14 7.72
C LEU A 211 37.72 -6.91 7.39
N LEU A 212 37.77 -8.24 7.36
CA LEU A 212 36.59 -9.09 7.16
C LEU A 212 35.58 -8.95 8.31
N ALA A 213 36.05 -8.77 9.54
CA ALA A 213 35.20 -8.53 10.71
C ALA A 213 34.64 -7.10 10.81
N SER A 214 35.07 -6.18 9.93
CA SER A 214 34.59 -4.79 9.93
C SER A 214 33.17 -4.71 9.33
N PRO A 215 32.24 -3.93 9.92
CA PRO A 215 30.91 -3.70 9.33
C PRO A 215 30.95 -3.18 7.89
N SER A 216 32.01 -2.43 7.53
CA SER A 216 32.20 -1.91 6.17
C SER A 216 32.50 -2.99 5.12
N TYR A 217 32.87 -4.21 5.53
CA TYR A 217 32.99 -5.36 4.63
C TYR A 217 31.66 -5.66 3.95
N GLY A 218 30.60 -5.83 4.75
CA GLY A 218 29.24 -6.06 4.27
C GLY A 218 28.73 -4.91 3.40
N GLU A 219 29.00 -3.66 3.77
CA GLU A 219 28.63 -2.48 2.95
C GLU A 219 29.35 -2.50 1.59
N ARG A 220 30.65 -2.83 1.56
CA ARG A 220 31.46 -2.91 0.35
C ARG A 220 30.93 -3.98 -0.60
N TRP A 221 30.70 -5.19 -0.09
CA TRP A 221 30.31 -6.35 -0.88
C TRP A 221 28.83 -6.38 -1.24
N ALA A 222 27.95 -5.85 -0.37
CA ALA A 222 26.52 -5.77 -0.64
C ALA A 222 26.24 -4.96 -1.91
N ARG A 223 27.00 -3.91 -2.22
CA ARG A 223 26.81 -3.13 -3.47
C ARG A 223 26.85 -4.01 -4.73
N HIS A 224 27.78 -4.97 -4.79
CA HIS A 224 27.88 -5.88 -5.93
C HIS A 224 26.66 -6.81 -6.02
N TRP A 225 26.17 -7.28 -4.87
CA TRP A 225 24.95 -8.08 -4.83
C TRP A 225 23.69 -7.28 -5.17
N LEU A 226 23.59 -6.05 -4.66
CA LEU A 226 22.45 -5.16 -4.86
C LEU A 226 22.30 -4.74 -6.33
N ASP A 227 23.40 -4.61 -7.06
CA ASP A 227 23.37 -4.42 -8.53
C ASP A 227 22.70 -5.62 -9.22
N LEU A 228 23.06 -6.86 -8.85
CA LEU A 228 22.45 -8.09 -9.39
C LEU A 228 20.99 -8.25 -8.97
N ALA A 229 20.67 -7.85 -7.74
CA ALA A 229 19.31 -7.82 -7.23
C ALA A 229 18.47 -6.66 -7.79
N ARG A 230 19.08 -5.75 -8.57
CA ARG A 230 18.44 -4.55 -9.18
C ARG A 230 17.82 -3.62 -8.14
N TYR A 231 18.49 -3.49 -7.01
CA TYR A 231 18.10 -2.58 -5.95
C TYR A 231 18.06 -1.14 -6.48
N ALA A 232 17.01 -0.41 -6.09
CA ALA A 232 16.90 1.03 -6.33
C ALA A 232 15.99 1.64 -5.25
N ASP A 233 16.27 2.87 -4.86
CA ASP A 233 15.44 3.65 -3.92
C ASP A 233 14.16 4.22 -4.60
N THR A 234 14.00 4.00 -5.91
CA THR A 234 12.85 4.45 -6.71
C THR A 234 12.24 3.31 -7.53
N ASN A 235 11.07 3.56 -8.12
CA ASN A 235 10.31 2.60 -8.91
C ASN A 235 10.97 2.24 -10.25
N GLY A 236 11.92 3.04 -10.73
CA GLY A 236 12.70 2.78 -11.93
C GLY A 236 11.91 2.85 -13.25
N TYR A 237 10.71 3.45 -13.23
CA TYR A 237 9.81 3.54 -14.38
C TYR A 237 9.38 5.00 -14.63
N GLU A 238 8.44 5.26 -15.55
CA GLU A 238 8.07 6.63 -16.01
C GLU A 238 7.86 7.66 -14.89
N LYS A 239 7.02 7.40 -13.87
CA LYS A 239 6.81 8.32 -12.73
C LYS A 239 7.96 8.35 -11.72
N ASP A 240 8.85 7.36 -11.78
CA ASP A 240 9.99 7.11 -10.91
C ASP A 240 9.85 7.55 -9.45
N ARG A 241 8.76 7.14 -8.79
CA ARG A 241 8.52 7.51 -7.37
C ARG A 241 9.50 6.81 -6.45
N VAL A 242 9.73 7.40 -5.28
CA VAL A 242 10.47 6.75 -4.19
C VAL A 242 9.72 5.50 -3.72
N ARG A 243 10.45 4.41 -3.48
CA ARG A 243 9.94 3.18 -2.87
C ARG A 243 10.73 2.82 -1.61
N SER A 244 10.08 2.19 -0.65
CA SER A 244 10.77 1.70 0.54
C SER A 244 11.32 0.29 0.29
N MET A 245 12.62 0.21 0.02
CA MET A 245 13.35 -1.05 -0.19
C MET A 245 14.61 -1.17 0.68
N TRP A 246 14.97 -0.11 1.40
CA TRP A 246 16.14 -0.08 2.27
C TRP A 246 16.23 -1.25 3.28
N PRO A 247 15.12 -1.86 3.79
CA PRO A 247 15.24 -3.02 4.67
C PRO A 247 15.86 -4.24 3.98
N TYR A 248 15.61 -4.45 2.69
CA TYR A 248 16.27 -5.51 1.91
C TYR A 248 17.77 -5.23 1.76
N ARG A 249 18.17 -3.97 1.49
CA ARG A 249 19.58 -3.57 1.44
C ARG A 249 20.29 -3.87 2.77
N ASP A 250 19.69 -3.44 3.88
CA ASP A 250 20.27 -3.63 5.20
C ASP A 250 20.33 -5.12 5.58
N TRP A 251 19.34 -5.92 5.14
CA TRP A 251 19.37 -7.37 5.28
C TRP A 251 20.55 -8.01 4.52
N VAL A 252 20.83 -7.59 3.26
CA VAL A 252 21.99 -8.10 2.50
C VAL A 252 23.31 -7.75 3.19
N ILE A 253 23.44 -6.51 3.68
CA ILE A 253 24.64 -6.07 4.42
C ILE A 253 24.83 -6.92 5.68
N ALA A 254 23.76 -7.12 6.46
CA ALA A 254 23.78 -7.93 7.67
C ALA A 254 24.13 -9.40 7.38
N ALA A 255 23.56 -9.99 6.32
CA ALA A 255 23.82 -11.37 5.94
C ALA A 255 25.30 -11.60 5.55
N LEU A 256 25.90 -10.66 4.81
CA LEU A 256 27.32 -10.71 4.45
C LEU A 256 28.23 -10.53 5.67
N ASN A 257 27.93 -9.57 6.55
CA ASN A 257 28.71 -9.35 7.78
C ASN A 257 28.60 -10.53 8.77
N ALA A 258 27.50 -11.27 8.73
CA ALA A 258 27.30 -12.47 9.54
C ALA A 258 27.94 -13.73 8.95
N ASP A 259 28.62 -13.63 7.79
CA ASP A 259 29.16 -14.76 7.03
C ASP A 259 28.10 -15.85 6.80
N MET A 260 26.89 -15.43 6.38
CA MET A 260 25.78 -16.34 6.18
C MET A 260 26.15 -17.40 5.10
N PRO A 261 25.98 -18.70 5.39
CA PRO A 261 26.19 -19.74 4.40
C PRO A 261 25.40 -19.48 3.11
N PHE A 262 26.06 -19.65 1.96
CA PHE A 262 25.51 -19.29 0.66
C PHE A 262 24.18 -20.01 0.35
N ASP A 263 24.01 -21.26 0.82
CA ASP A 263 22.76 -22.00 0.70
C ASP A 263 21.60 -21.31 1.45
N GLN A 264 21.85 -20.84 2.68
CA GLN A 264 20.85 -20.10 3.47
C GLN A 264 20.55 -18.72 2.86
N PHE A 265 21.58 -18.03 2.40
CA PHE A 265 21.45 -16.76 1.68
C PHE A 265 20.63 -16.90 0.39
N THR A 266 20.75 -18.04 -0.29
CA THR A 266 19.96 -18.41 -1.46
C THR A 266 18.51 -18.71 -1.09
N ILE A 267 18.28 -19.63 -0.15
CA ILE A 267 16.95 -20.10 0.24
C ILE A 267 16.10 -18.93 0.74
N LYS A 268 16.64 -18.08 1.61
CA LYS A 268 15.90 -16.94 2.18
C LYS A 268 15.47 -15.92 1.11
N GLN A 269 16.31 -15.66 0.11
CA GLN A 269 15.96 -14.69 -0.94
C GLN A 269 14.98 -15.24 -1.99
N ILE A 270 15.07 -16.54 -2.30
CA ILE A 270 14.19 -17.17 -3.30
C ILE A 270 12.83 -17.55 -2.69
N ALA A 271 12.81 -18.01 -1.44
CA ALA A 271 11.66 -18.68 -0.83
C ALA A 271 11.54 -18.43 0.69
N GLY A 272 12.04 -17.29 1.19
CA GLY A 272 12.02 -16.97 2.62
C GLY A 272 10.62 -16.93 3.24
N ASP A 273 9.62 -16.50 2.48
CA ASP A 273 8.21 -16.50 2.88
C ASP A 273 7.61 -17.93 2.99
N LEU A 274 8.20 -18.90 2.28
CA LEU A 274 7.81 -20.32 2.30
C LEU A 274 8.44 -21.11 3.45
N LEU A 275 9.38 -20.49 4.19
CA LEU A 275 10.01 -21.17 5.32
C LEU A 275 8.98 -21.45 6.42
N PRO A 276 9.03 -22.64 7.05
CA PRO A 276 8.23 -22.92 8.24
C PRO A 276 8.50 -21.85 9.31
N HIS A 277 7.44 -21.18 9.76
CA HIS A 277 7.55 -20.07 10.73
C HIS A 277 8.44 -18.91 10.25
N ALA A 278 8.39 -18.56 8.96
CA ALA A 278 9.12 -17.45 8.35
C ALA A 278 9.11 -16.18 9.24
N THR A 279 10.31 -15.75 9.63
CA THR A 279 10.53 -14.55 10.43
C THR A 279 10.34 -13.28 9.59
N LEU A 280 10.35 -12.11 10.24
CA LEU A 280 10.34 -10.83 9.54
C LEU A 280 11.53 -10.72 8.57
N GLU A 281 12.73 -11.14 8.99
CA GLU A 281 13.93 -11.10 8.15
C GLU A 281 13.84 -12.06 6.96
N ASP A 282 13.26 -13.25 7.14
CA ASP A 282 13.05 -14.19 6.03
C ASP A 282 12.15 -13.59 4.96
N ARG A 283 11.10 -12.88 5.37
CA ARG A 283 10.20 -12.18 4.44
C ARG A 283 10.89 -11.00 3.78
N ILE A 284 11.69 -10.21 4.52
CA ILE A 284 12.47 -9.10 3.96
C ILE A 284 13.44 -9.60 2.88
N ALA A 285 14.07 -10.76 3.08
CA ALA A 285 15.00 -11.36 2.13
C ALA A 285 14.37 -11.61 0.75
N THR A 286 13.07 -11.92 0.70
CA THR A 286 12.31 -12.08 -0.57
C THR A 286 12.24 -10.80 -1.40
N GLY A 287 12.66 -9.66 -0.84
CA GLY A 287 12.83 -8.39 -1.53
C GLY A 287 13.67 -8.48 -2.81
N PHE A 288 14.54 -9.49 -2.95
CA PHE A 288 15.24 -9.82 -4.19
C PHE A 288 14.30 -9.85 -5.41
N HIS A 289 13.14 -10.51 -5.27
CA HIS A 289 12.17 -10.59 -6.35
C HIS A 289 11.21 -9.38 -6.40
N ARG A 290 11.18 -8.52 -5.38
CA ARG A 290 10.39 -7.29 -5.35
C ARG A 290 11.10 -6.06 -5.90
N ASN A 291 12.37 -6.19 -6.26
CA ASN A 291 13.16 -5.12 -6.89
C ASN A 291 12.79 -4.83 -8.35
N THR A 292 11.86 -5.59 -8.95
CA THR A 292 11.28 -5.27 -10.27
C THR A 292 10.85 -3.81 -10.36
N MET A 293 11.03 -3.17 -11.52
CA MET A 293 10.50 -1.81 -11.75
C MET A 293 9.00 -1.79 -11.49
N ILE A 294 8.45 -0.69 -11.00
CA ILE A 294 7.02 -0.53 -10.67
C ILE A 294 6.40 0.50 -11.60
N ASN A 295 5.38 0.10 -12.37
CA ASN A 295 4.63 1.02 -13.21
C ASN A 295 3.39 1.56 -12.48
N GLU A 296 3.38 2.87 -12.23
CA GLU A 296 2.24 3.58 -11.64
C GLU A 296 1.64 4.60 -12.61
N GLU A 297 1.96 4.51 -13.91
CA GLU A 297 1.38 5.35 -14.95
C GLU A 297 -0.15 5.24 -14.94
N GLY A 298 -0.84 6.37 -15.17
CA GLY A 298 -2.30 6.37 -15.18
C GLY A 298 -2.82 5.51 -16.34
N GLY A 299 -3.73 4.59 -16.07
CA GLY A 299 -4.27 3.71 -17.10
C GLY A 299 -3.47 2.43 -17.36
N VAL A 300 -2.39 2.14 -16.61
CA VAL A 300 -1.72 0.83 -16.65
C VAL A 300 -2.70 -0.32 -16.36
N ASP A 301 -2.59 -1.45 -17.07
CA ASP A 301 -3.27 -2.69 -16.72
C ASP A 301 -2.42 -3.46 -15.69
N PRO A 302 -2.91 -3.65 -14.44
CA PRO A 302 -2.15 -4.35 -13.41
C PRO A 302 -1.73 -5.77 -13.78
N LEU A 303 -2.53 -6.48 -14.58
CA LEU A 303 -2.25 -7.86 -14.96
C LEU A 303 -1.18 -7.95 -16.07
N GLU A 304 -1.19 -6.99 -17.01
CA GLU A 304 -0.12 -6.85 -18.01
C GLU A 304 1.20 -6.47 -17.34
N PHE A 305 1.18 -5.49 -16.45
CA PHE A 305 2.37 -5.07 -15.72
C PHE A 305 2.94 -6.20 -14.84
N ARG A 306 2.08 -7.00 -14.19
CA ARG A 306 2.50 -8.21 -13.46
C ARG A 306 3.21 -9.20 -14.39
N TYR A 307 2.71 -9.42 -15.61
CA TYR A 307 3.34 -10.32 -16.57
C TYR A 307 4.76 -9.86 -16.96
N HIS A 308 4.95 -8.56 -17.22
CA HIS A 308 6.29 -8.02 -17.47
C HIS A 308 7.21 -8.12 -16.26
N SER A 309 6.68 -7.89 -15.05
CA SER A 309 7.42 -8.13 -13.80
C SER A 309 7.83 -9.59 -13.63
N MET A 310 6.99 -10.55 -14.03
CA MET A 310 7.31 -11.98 -14.03
C MET A 310 8.46 -12.33 -14.98
N ILE A 311 8.41 -11.82 -16.22
CA ILE A 311 9.48 -12.02 -17.21
C ILE A 311 10.82 -11.57 -16.64
N ASP A 312 10.84 -10.36 -16.10
CA ASP A 312 12.04 -9.76 -15.53
C ASP A 312 12.56 -10.54 -14.31
N ARG A 313 11.67 -11.05 -13.44
CA ARG A 313 12.05 -11.92 -12.32
C ARG A 313 12.70 -13.21 -12.77
N VAL A 314 12.12 -13.90 -13.76
CA VAL A 314 12.71 -15.13 -14.31
C VAL A 314 14.09 -14.85 -14.89
N ALA A 315 14.22 -13.79 -15.70
CA ALA A 315 15.50 -13.41 -16.30
C ALA A 315 16.56 -13.07 -15.24
N THR A 316 16.19 -12.32 -14.21
CA THR A 316 17.09 -11.93 -13.12
C THR A 316 17.53 -13.14 -12.31
N THR A 317 16.60 -14.03 -11.97
CA THR A 317 16.88 -15.23 -11.19
C THR A 317 17.81 -16.16 -11.94
N ALA A 318 17.54 -16.40 -13.21
CA ALA A 318 18.38 -17.24 -14.06
C ALA A 318 19.78 -16.65 -14.25
N THR A 319 19.89 -15.34 -14.46
CA THR A 319 21.19 -14.68 -14.67
C THR A 319 22.00 -14.65 -13.37
N THR A 320 21.37 -14.35 -12.23
CA THR A 320 22.06 -14.17 -10.94
C THR A 320 22.47 -15.50 -10.32
N TRP A 321 21.59 -16.50 -10.32
CA TRP A 321 21.82 -17.77 -9.62
C TRP A 321 22.30 -18.90 -10.53
N LEU A 322 21.78 -18.96 -11.76
CA LEU A 322 22.12 -20.05 -12.70
C LEU A 322 23.26 -19.66 -13.65
N GLY A 323 23.57 -18.36 -13.77
CA GLY A 323 24.50 -17.85 -14.79
C GLY A 323 23.98 -18.06 -16.23
N LEU A 324 22.66 -18.18 -16.42
CA LEU A 324 22.03 -18.49 -17.70
C LEU A 324 21.17 -17.33 -18.22
N THR A 325 21.28 -17.02 -19.51
CA THR A 325 20.48 -16.00 -20.18
C THR A 325 19.14 -16.55 -20.68
N MET A 326 18.24 -16.92 -19.77
CA MET A 326 16.93 -17.50 -20.15
C MET A 326 15.98 -16.51 -20.86
N ALA A 327 16.30 -15.21 -20.91
CA ALA A 327 15.40 -14.19 -21.46
C ALA A 327 14.99 -14.44 -22.93
N CYS A 328 15.88 -14.94 -23.80
CA CYS A 328 15.48 -15.27 -25.18
C CYS A 328 14.45 -16.40 -25.23
N ALA A 329 14.47 -17.28 -24.22
CA ALA A 329 13.53 -18.39 -24.10
C ALA A 329 12.09 -17.90 -23.86
N GLN A 330 11.85 -16.62 -23.56
CA GLN A 330 10.50 -16.08 -23.36
C GLN A 330 9.65 -16.11 -24.64
N CYS A 331 10.26 -15.94 -25.82
CA CYS A 331 9.55 -15.79 -27.09
C CYS A 331 9.62 -17.05 -27.98
N HIS A 332 10.71 -17.82 -27.86
CA HIS A 332 11.03 -18.99 -28.67
C HIS A 332 12.05 -19.87 -27.92
N THR A 333 12.32 -21.09 -28.38
CA THR A 333 13.40 -21.91 -27.80
C THR A 333 14.74 -21.19 -27.88
N HIS A 334 15.55 -21.21 -26.82
CA HIS A 334 16.79 -20.45 -26.76
C HIS A 334 17.71 -20.79 -27.96
N LYS A 335 18.39 -19.77 -28.49
CA LYS A 335 19.07 -19.89 -29.78
C LYS A 335 20.39 -20.66 -29.72
N TYR A 336 21.04 -20.64 -28.57
CA TYR A 336 22.39 -21.19 -28.38
C TYR A 336 22.47 -22.24 -27.28
N ASP A 337 21.52 -22.18 -26.34
CA ASP A 337 21.51 -23.03 -25.15
C ASP A 337 20.31 -23.96 -25.26
N PRO A 338 20.39 -25.18 -24.71
CA PRO A 338 19.33 -26.16 -24.79
C PRO A 338 18.20 -25.86 -23.79
N ILE A 339 17.65 -24.64 -23.84
CA ILE A 339 16.54 -24.18 -23.01
C ILE A 339 15.28 -24.08 -23.89
N PRO A 340 14.33 -25.02 -23.79
CA PRO A 340 13.05 -24.95 -24.47
C PRO A 340 12.25 -23.70 -24.09
N HIS A 341 11.43 -23.21 -25.03
CA HIS A 341 10.46 -22.12 -24.78
C HIS A 341 9.60 -22.41 -23.54
N GLN A 342 9.13 -23.65 -23.40
CA GLN A 342 8.27 -24.08 -22.30
C GLN A 342 8.96 -23.99 -20.92
N ASP A 343 10.27 -24.22 -20.85
CA ASP A 343 11.00 -24.22 -19.57
C ASP A 343 11.11 -22.82 -18.96
N PHE A 344 11.09 -21.76 -19.79
CA PHE A 344 10.97 -20.39 -19.29
C PHE A 344 9.69 -20.19 -18.48
N TYR A 345 8.55 -20.69 -18.99
CA TYR A 345 7.25 -20.55 -18.32
C TYR A 345 7.10 -21.51 -17.14
N ARG A 346 7.77 -22.67 -17.16
CA ARG A 346 7.86 -23.56 -15.99
C ARG A 346 8.62 -22.89 -14.84
N MET A 347 9.71 -22.19 -15.15
CA MET A 347 10.41 -21.39 -14.15
C MET A 347 9.55 -20.20 -13.67
N MET A 348 8.85 -19.53 -14.60
CA MET A 348 7.87 -18.48 -14.26
C MET A 348 6.80 -19.00 -13.29
N ALA A 349 6.33 -20.24 -13.46
CA ALA A 349 5.26 -20.78 -12.63
C ALA A 349 5.63 -20.89 -11.13
N PHE A 350 6.91 -21.04 -10.77
CA PHE A 350 7.34 -20.93 -9.37
C PHE A 350 7.11 -19.52 -8.82
N LEU A 351 7.52 -18.49 -9.58
CA LEU A 351 7.50 -17.09 -9.15
C LEU A 351 6.12 -16.43 -9.33
N ASN A 352 5.29 -17.00 -10.19
CA ASN A 352 3.96 -16.49 -10.51
C ASN A 352 2.94 -16.85 -9.43
N ASN A 353 3.22 -17.77 -8.50
CA ASN A 353 2.28 -18.14 -7.43
C ASN A 353 2.44 -17.35 -6.12
N ALA A 354 2.71 -16.04 -6.23
CA ALA A 354 2.89 -15.16 -5.08
C ALA A 354 2.03 -13.88 -5.19
N ASP A 355 1.65 -13.34 -4.04
CA ASP A 355 1.15 -11.99 -3.86
C ASP A 355 2.32 -11.03 -3.57
N GLU A 356 2.18 -9.79 -4.04
CA GLU A 356 3.18 -8.74 -3.93
C GLU A 356 2.73 -7.74 -2.87
N LEU A 357 3.31 -7.81 -1.68
CA LEU A 357 2.83 -7.06 -0.53
C LEU A 357 3.78 -5.93 -0.16
N GLU A 358 3.21 -4.87 0.40
CA GLU A 358 3.91 -3.91 1.21
C GLU A 358 3.67 -4.27 2.67
N MET A 359 4.76 -4.48 3.42
CA MET A 359 4.73 -4.98 4.79
C MET A 359 5.35 -3.96 5.73
N ASP A 360 4.69 -3.68 6.85
CA ASP A 360 5.26 -2.88 7.93
C ASP A 360 6.54 -3.53 8.47
N VAL A 361 7.54 -2.69 8.76
CA VAL A 361 8.79 -3.05 9.43
C VAL A 361 8.80 -2.36 10.80
N PRO A 362 8.31 -3.04 11.85
CA PRO A 362 8.21 -2.45 13.18
C PRO A 362 9.59 -2.04 13.70
N LYS A 363 9.72 -0.77 14.10
CA LYS A 363 10.91 -0.27 14.79
C LYS A 363 10.61 -0.09 16.29
N PRO A 364 11.52 -0.47 17.21
CA PRO A 364 11.25 -0.42 18.65
C PRO A 364 10.79 0.94 19.17
N ASP A 365 11.37 2.04 18.66
CA ASP A 365 11.02 3.42 19.02
C ASP A 365 9.61 3.79 18.54
N ILE A 366 9.26 3.45 17.29
CA ILE A 366 7.93 3.68 16.73
C ILE A 366 6.89 2.83 17.47
N THR A 367 7.18 1.54 17.71
CA THR A 367 6.29 0.64 18.45
C THR A 367 6.02 1.15 19.87
N ALA A 368 7.05 1.60 20.58
CA ALA A 368 6.91 2.17 21.91
C ALA A 368 6.05 3.46 21.88
N ARG A 369 6.31 4.36 20.92
CA ARG A 369 5.52 5.61 20.79
C ARG A 369 4.06 5.34 20.44
N ARG A 370 3.79 4.37 19.57
CA ARG A 370 2.42 3.94 19.23
C ARG A 370 1.70 3.38 20.45
N ALA A 371 2.35 2.53 21.24
CA ALA A 371 1.78 1.98 22.47
C ALA A 371 1.48 3.09 23.50
N GLU A 372 2.36 4.07 23.64
CA GLU A 372 2.15 5.24 24.49
C GLU A 372 0.93 6.07 24.05
N LEU A 373 0.85 6.42 22.76
CA LEU A 373 -0.28 7.16 22.20
C LEU A 373 -1.59 6.38 22.30
N GLN A 374 -1.56 5.07 22.07
CA GLN A 374 -2.73 4.21 22.22
C GLN A 374 -3.21 4.21 23.68
N ALA A 375 -2.31 4.10 24.66
CA ALA A 375 -2.68 4.18 26.07
C ALA A 375 -3.28 5.55 26.45
N GLN A 376 -2.77 6.65 25.87
CA GLN A 376 -3.36 7.98 26.06
C GLN A 376 -4.75 8.10 25.42
N ILE A 377 -4.94 7.53 24.23
CA ILE A 377 -6.24 7.46 23.54
C ILE A 377 -7.23 6.65 24.38
N ASP A 378 -6.84 5.46 24.84
CA ASP A 378 -7.70 4.56 25.62
C ASP A 378 -8.10 5.22 26.94
N ALA A 379 -7.17 5.90 27.62
CA ALA A 379 -7.45 6.67 28.82
C ALA A 379 -8.40 7.84 28.56
N ALA A 380 -8.20 8.59 27.47
CA ALA A 380 -9.06 9.70 27.09
C ALA A 380 -10.48 9.24 26.69
N VAL A 381 -10.59 8.10 26.00
CA VAL A 381 -11.87 7.48 25.64
C VAL A 381 -12.61 7.00 26.89
N ALA A 382 -11.92 6.33 27.82
CA ALA A 382 -12.51 5.86 29.07
C ALA A 382 -13.01 7.01 29.97
N ASP A 383 -12.38 8.19 29.89
CA ASP A 383 -12.75 9.38 30.68
C ASP A 383 -13.88 10.22 30.03
N LEU A 384 -14.35 9.88 28.83
CA LEU A 384 -15.40 10.63 28.13
C LEU A 384 -16.67 10.79 28.98
N LYS A 385 -17.06 9.75 29.73
CA LYS A 385 -18.22 9.78 30.63
C LYS A 385 -18.09 10.89 31.69
N ASN A 386 -16.90 11.06 32.26
CA ASN A 386 -16.63 12.05 33.30
C ASN A 386 -16.44 13.47 32.74
N GLN A 387 -16.20 13.58 31.44
CA GLN A 387 -16.08 14.86 30.73
C GLN A 387 -17.42 15.35 30.17
N PHE A 388 -18.50 14.58 30.28
CA PHE A 388 -19.82 15.03 29.85
C PHE A 388 -20.22 16.31 30.60
N PRO A 389 -20.75 17.35 29.91
CA PRO A 389 -21.13 18.59 30.59
C PRO A 389 -22.32 18.35 31.54
N THR A 390 -22.48 19.20 32.55
CA THR A 390 -23.70 19.25 33.36
C THR A 390 -24.83 19.94 32.58
N GLU A 391 -26.09 19.60 32.87
CA GLU A 391 -27.23 20.30 32.30
C GLU A 391 -27.18 21.77 32.75
N GLY A 392 -27.51 22.67 31.84
CA GLY A 392 -27.21 24.11 31.91
C GLY A 392 -27.23 24.67 33.32
N ASP A 393 -26.10 25.23 33.75
CA ASP A 393 -26.03 26.08 34.95
C ASP A 393 -26.85 27.37 34.78
N LEU A 394 -27.69 27.48 33.74
CA LEU A 394 -28.44 28.66 33.36
C LEU A 394 -29.91 28.32 33.09
N ARG A 395 -30.81 29.04 33.74
CA ARG A 395 -32.22 29.15 33.36
C ARG A 395 -32.35 30.27 32.34
N TRP A 396 -32.72 29.94 31.11
CA TRP A 396 -32.95 30.92 30.06
C TRP A 396 -34.30 31.61 30.23
N HIS A 397 -34.29 32.94 30.18
CA HIS A 397 -35.46 33.79 30.16
C HIS A 397 -35.58 34.44 28.77
N ASP A 398 -36.67 34.15 28.06
CA ASP A 398 -37.03 34.90 26.85
C ASP A 398 -37.44 36.31 27.28
N ALA A 399 -36.68 37.31 26.84
CA ALA A 399 -36.94 38.69 27.21
C ALA A 399 -37.57 39.43 26.03
N GLN A 400 -38.71 40.07 26.26
CA GLN A 400 -39.48 40.72 25.20
C GLN A 400 -38.91 42.11 24.90
N PRO A 401 -38.50 42.39 23.65
CA PRO A 401 -38.09 43.73 23.27
C PRO A 401 -39.25 44.72 23.47
N THR A 402 -39.02 45.78 24.23
CA THR A 402 -39.99 46.86 24.43
C THR A 402 -39.79 48.00 23.42
N ARG A 403 -38.56 48.16 22.92
CA ARG A 403 -38.22 49.17 21.92
C ARG A 403 -37.02 48.72 21.09
N VAL A 404 -37.08 48.88 19.78
CA VAL A 404 -35.94 48.61 18.90
C VAL A 404 -35.82 49.73 17.87
N GLU A 405 -34.61 50.24 17.69
CA GLU A 405 -34.31 51.33 16.77
C GLU A 405 -33.11 50.99 15.90
N SER A 406 -33.15 51.42 14.64
CA SER A 406 -32.02 51.43 13.73
C SER A 406 -31.51 52.87 13.59
N GLU A 407 -30.20 53.07 13.75
CA GLU A 407 -29.57 54.39 13.55
C GLU A 407 -29.56 54.80 12.06
N ALA A 408 -29.56 53.83 11.14
CA ALA A 408 -29.57 54.08 9.70
C ALA A 408 -30.97 54.01 9.04
N GLY A 409 -32.03 53.92 9.84
CA GLY A 409 -33.43 54.00 9.36
C GLY A 409 -33.98 52.71 8.74
N SER A 410 -33.42 51.54 9.05
CA SER A 410 -34.00 50.24 8.71
C SER A 410 -35.39 50.08 9.37
N THR A 411 -36.32 49.42 8.69
CA THR A 411 -37.66 49.15 9.24
C THR A 411 -37.58 48.04 10.26
N VAL A 412 -38.15 48.25 11.45
CA VAL A 412 -38.11 47.28 12.54
C VAL A 412 -39.50 46.76 12.86
N ALA A 413 -39.63 45.44 13.01
CA ALA A 413 -40.83 44.77 13.49
C ALA A 413 -40.49 43.81 14.64
N ILE A 414 -41.12 44.00 15.80
CA ILE A 414 -41.07 43.04 16.91
C ILE A 414 -42.19 42.03 16.67
N GLN A 415 -41.84 40.75 16.57
CA GLN A 415 -42.75 39.65 16.24
C GLN A 415 -43.37 39.04 17.51
N GLU A 416 -44.48 38.31 17.36
CA GLU A 416 -45.20 37.67 18.48
C GLU A 416 -44.34 36.68 19.27
N ASP A 417 -43.35 36.07 18.63
CA ASP A 417 -42.42 35.14 19.25
C ASP A 417 -41.24 35.84 19.95
N GLY A 418 -41.27 37.18 20.05
CA GLY A 418 -40.24 37.99 20.67
C GLY A 418 -38.98 38.18 19.82
N ALA A 419 -38.96 37.67 18.58
CA ALA A 419 -37.89 37.98 17.64
C ALA A 419 -38.07 39.39 17.04
N VAL A 420 -36.96 40.00 16.66
CA VAL A 420 -36.91 41.26 15.91
C VAL A 420 -36.63 40.91 14.46
N LEU A 421 -37.51 41.35 13.55
CA LEU A 421 -37.31 41.28 12.11
C LEU A 421 -37.00 42.69 11.58
N ILE A 422 -35.84 42.82 10.92
CA ILE A 422 -35.38 44.03 10.27
C ILE A 422 -35.60 43.92 8.76
N SER A 423 -36.26 44.92 8.20
CA SER A 423 -36.65 44.97 6.79
C SER A 423 -36.46 46.39 6.21
N GLY A 424 -36.95 46.64 5.00
CA GLY A 424 -36.79 47.93 4.34
C GLY A 424 -35.37 48.17 3.84
N ALA A 425 -34.90 49.42 3.90
CA ALA A 425 -33.56 49.80 3.45
C ALA A 425 -32.47 48.97 4.15
N ASN A 426 -31.55 48.37 3.39
CA ASN A 426 -30.40 47.66 3.93
C ASN A 426 -29.15 48.53 3.71
N PRO A 427 -28.72 49.33 4.70
CA PRO A 427 -27.58 50.23 4.56
C PRO A 427 -26.26 49.46 4.54
N GLU A 428 -25.17 50.13 4.17
CA GLU A 428 -23.80 49.57 4.22
C GLU A 428 -23.38 49.18 5.64
N SER A 429 -23.84 49.96 6.63
CA SER A 429 -23.64 49.70 8.05
C SER A 429 -24.86 50.18 8.84
N ASP A 430 -25.12 49.54 9.98
CA ASP A 430 -26.22 49.92 10.86
C ASP A 430 -25.85 49.63 12.32
N VAL A 431 -26.58 50.27 13.22
CA VAL A 431 -26.54 49.97 14.65
C VAL A 431 -27.96 49.79 15.13
N TYR A 432 -28.22 48.62 15.70
CA TYR A 432 -29.50 48.32 16.32
C TYR A 432 -29.42 48.58 17.81
N THR A 433 -30.28 49.47 18.32
CA THR A 433 -30.46 49.68 19.76
C THR A 433 -31.73 48.95 20.19
N VAL A 434 -31.57 47.87 20.95
CA VAL A 434 -32.64 47.01 21.44
C VAL A 434 -32.78 47.21 22.94
N THR A 435 -33.94 47.70 23.38
CA THR A 435 -34.32 47.77 24.79
C THR A 435 -35.28 46.64 25.10
N LEU A 436 -35.01 45.89 26.17
CA LEU A 436 -35.86 44.80 26.61
C LEU A 436 -35.94 44.75 28.14
N GLU A 437 -37.04 44.23 28.65
CA GLU A 437 -37.29 44.10 30.09
C GLU A 437 -37.27 42.62 30.48
N SER A 438 -36.67 42.31 31.62
CA SER A 438 -36.57 40.94 32.12
C SER A 438 -36.90 40.85 33.61
N PRO A 439 -37.78 39.93 34.03
CA PRO A 439 -38.05 39.69 35.45
C PRO A 439 -36.96 38.85 36.12
N ALA A 440 -35.91 38.41 35.40
CA ALA A 440 -34.85 37.59 35.96
C ALA A 440 -34.10 38.36 37.07
N PRO A 441 -34.00 37.80 38.30
CA PRO A 441 -33.40 38.50 39.44
C PRO A 441 -31.87 38.58 39.34
N ARG A 442 -31.26 37.65 38.59
CA ARG A 442 -29.83 37.50 38.39
C ARG A 442 -29.56 37.02 36.96
N VAL A 443 -28.68 37.68 36.23
CA VAL A 443 -28.27 37.27 34.87
C VAL A 443 -26.75 37.25 34.78
N SER A 444 -26.17 36.15 34.33
CA SER A 444 -24.72 36.01 34.12
C SER A 444 -24.32 35.82 32.65
N THR A 445 -25.29 35.55 31.79
CA THR A 445 -25.05 35.18 30.40
C THR A 445 -26.13 35.76 29.50
N ILE A 446 -25.77 36.15 28.29
CA ILE A 446 -26.65 36.71 27.26
C ILE A 446 -26.53 35.84 26.03
N GLU A 447 -27.63 35.50 25.37
CA GLU A 447 -27.61 34.77 24.11
C GLU A 447 -28.30 35.58 23.02
N LEU A 448 -27.57 35.87 21.94
CA LEU A 448 -28.09 36.44 20.70
C LEU A 448 -28.32 35.29 19.71
N MET A 449 -29.59 35.03 19.40
CA MET A 449 -30.00 34.05 18.40
C MET A 449 -30.19 34.76 17.07
N ALA A 450 -29.40 34.44 16.05
CA ALA A 450 -29.61 34.86 14.67
C ALA A 450 -30.53 33.82 14.00
N LEU A 451 -31.74 34.22 13.59
CA LEU A 451 -32.82 33.32 13.20
C LEU A 451 -33.09 33.41 11.70
N THR A 452 -33.29 32.27 11.03
CA THR A 452 -33.70 32.24 9.63
C THR A 452 -35.10 32.80 9.44
N ASP A 453 -35.33 33.44 8.29
CA ASP A 453 -36.66 33.89 7.86
C ASP A 453 -36.78 33.81 6.34
N ALA A 454 -37.94 33.38 5.84
CA ALA A 454 -38.19 33.24 4.41
C ALA A 454 -38.23 34.58 3.65
N SER A 455 -38.35 35.71 4.36
CA SER A 455 -38.31 37.06 3.78
C SER A 455 -36.88 37.62 3.62
N LEU A 456 -35.87 36.92 4.11
CA LEU A 456 -34.46 37.34 4.09
C LEU A 456 -33.67 36.61 2.99
N GLY A 457 -32.54 37.19 2.58
CA GLY A 457 -31.71 36.64 1.51
C GLY A 457 -31.22 35.23 1.85
N GLY A 458 -31.27 34.32 0.88
CA GLY A 458 -30.90 32.91 1.06
C GLY A 458 -31.74 32.14 2.08
N ASN A 459 -32.88 32.67 2.55
CA ASN A 459 -33.63 32.21 3.73
C ASN A 459 -32.77 32.17 5.01
N GLY A 460 -31.68 32.94 5.04
CA GLY A 460 -30.73 33.00 6.14
C GLY A 460 -31.12 34.03 7.21
N PRO A 461 -30.31 34.14 8.27
CA PRO A 461 -30.56 35.10 9.35
C PRO A 461 -30.07 36.53 9.07
N GLY A 462 -29.21 36.73 8.06
CA GLY A 462 -28.68 38.03 7.64
C GLY A 462 -29.41 38.64 6.44
N ARG A 463 -29.10 39.91 6.14
CA ARG A 463 -29.79 40.72 5.10
C ARG A 463 -29.04 40.80 3.78
N THR A 464 -27.86 40.18 3.64
CA THR A 464 -27.22 40.04 2.32
C THR A 464 -28.03 39.09 1.43
N PRO A 465 -27.89 39.14 0.08
CA PRO A 465 -28.63 38.24 -0.81
C PRO A 465 -28.45 36.74 -0.51
N HIS A 466 -27.34 36.37 0.12
CA HIS A 466 -27.00 34.99 0.47
C HIS A 466 -27.23 34.65 1.97
N GLY A 467 -27.68 35.60 2.79
CA GLY A 467 -28.11 35.36 4.18
C GLY A 467 -27.05 35.58 5.27
N ASN A 468 -25.90 36.17 4.93
CA ASN A 468 -24.83 36.45 5.89
C ASN A 468 -25.03 37.80 6.60
N PHE A 469 -24.33 37.96 7.72
CA PHE A 469 -24.22 39.21 8.47
C PHE A 469 -22.83 39.30 9.11
N VAL A 470 -22.45 40.50 9.57
CA VAL A 470 -21.26 40.69 10.41
C VAL A 470 -21.63 41.57 11.60
N VAL A 471 -21.67 40.99 12.79
CA VAL A 471 -21.82 41.75 14.04
C VAL A 471 -20.43 42.17 14.50
N THR A 472 -20.14 43.46 14.44
CA THR A 472 -18.82 44.01 14.73
C THR A 472 -18.63 44.37 16.19
N GLU A 473 -19.69 44.74 16.90
CA GLU A 473 -19.60 45.08 18.33
C GLU A 473 -20.96 44.95 19.02
N ILE A 474 -20.98 44.48 20.28
CA ILE A 474 -22.17 44.44 21.13
C ILE A 474 -21.85 45.12 22.46
N ASN A 475 -22.39 46.32 22.65
CA ASN A 475 -22.34 47.00 23.95
C ASN A 475 -23.65 46.80 24.71
N VAL A 476 -23.54 46.56 26.01
CA VAL A 476 -24.69 46.26 26.87
C VAL A 476 -24.73 47.24 28.04
N THR A 477 -25.90 47.79 28.33
CA THR A 477 -26.14 48.51 29.59
C THR A 477 -27.35 47.91 30.29
N ALA A 478 -27.36 47.97 31.63
CA ALA A 478 -28.47 47.48 32.44
C ALA A 478 -28.85 48.47 33.53
N ALA A 479 -30.15 48.58 33.82
CA ALA A 479 -30.72 49.35 34.92
C ALA A 479 -31.82 48.56 35.64
N PRO A 480 -32.06 48.79 36.94
CA PRO A 480 -33.23 48.23 37.63
C PRO A 480 -34.55 48.68 36.98
N LEU A 481 -35.53 47.79 36.86
CA LEU A 481 -36.86 48.13 36.30
C LEU A 481 -37.63 49.16 37.16
N ASP A 482 -37.38 49.18 38.46
CA ASP A 482 -37.99 50.14 39.39
C ASP A 482 -37.38 51.56 39.32
N GLY A 483 -36.36 51.76 38.48
CA GLY A 483 -35.70 53.05 38.31
C GLY A 483 -34.83 53.47 39.50
N SER A 484 -34.48 52.55 40.40
CA SER A 484 -33.71 52.86 41.62
C SER A 484 -32.27 53.33 41.36
N SER A 485 -31.70 53.07 40.18
CA SER A 485 -30.38 53.58 39.77
C SER A 485 -30.30 53.83 38.25
N PRO A 486 -29.42 54.74 37.77
CA PRO A 486 -29.22 54.94 36.34
C PRO A 486 -28.61 53.69 35.66
N PRO A 487 -28.73 53.56 34.32
CA PRO A 487 -28.09 52.48 33.58
C PRO A 487 -26.58 52.45 33.77
N ARG A 488 -26.03 51.25 33.95
CA ARG A 488 -24.58 51.01 33.99
C ARG A 488 -24.16 50.13 32.82
N GLU A 489 -22.93 50.32 32.36
CA GLU A 489 -22.31 49.46 31.36
C GLU A 489 -22.06 48.06 31.94
N ILE A 490 -22.41 47.05 31.16
CA ILE A 490 -22.19 45.65 31.46
C ILE A 490 -21.19 45.13 30.45
N LYS A 491 -20.09 44.56 30.96
CA LYS A 491 -18.98 44.10 30.12
C LYS A 491 -19.03 42.58 29.92
N PRO A 492 -19.30 42.10 28.70
CA PRO A 492 -19.04 40.71 28.36
C PRO A 492 -17.52 40.45 28.29
N THR A 493 -17.08 39.29 28.78
CA THR A 493 -15.66 38.88 28.77
C THR A 493 -15.41 37.57 28.04
N GLN A 494 -16.47 36.83 27.72
CA GLN A 494 -16.43 35.56 27.01
C GLN A 494 -17.47 35.58 25.90
N ALA A 495 -17.11 35.09 24.72
CA ALA A 495 -18.02 34.96 23.58
C ALA A 495 -17.82 33.60 22.90
N GLU A 496 -18.91 32.84 22.79
CA GLU A 496 -18.94 31.51 22.19
C GLU A 496 -20.05 31.43 21.14
N THR A 497 -19.87 30.59 20.13
CA THR A 497 -20.86 30.40 19.05
C THR A 497 -20.92 28.94 18.62
N ASP A 498 -22.08 28.52 18.12
CA ASP A 498 -22.24 27.20 17.48
C ASP A 498 -21.53 27.11 16.12
N PHE A 499 -21.27 28.26 15.48
CA PHE A 499 -20.54 28.35 14.22
C PHE A 499 -19.88 29.72 14.03
N ALA A 500 -18.67 29.72 13.44
CA ALA A 500 -17.98 30.93 12.99
C ALA A 500 -17.38 30.71 11.61
N GLN A 501 -17.49 31.73 10.75
CA GLN A 501 -16.75 31.83 9.50
C GLN A 501 -15.25 31.98 9.78
N ASP A 502 -14.41 31.40 8.93
CA ASP A 502 -12.95 31.57 8.98
C ASP A 502 -12.56 33.06 9.01
N GLY A 503 -11.86 33.48 10.06
CA GLY A 503 -11.45 34.87 10.30
C GLY A 503 -12.47 35.75 11.04
N PHE A 504 -13.68 35.23 11.34
CA PHE A 504 -14.77 35.96 12.01
C PHE A 504 -15.30 35.22 13.26
N PRO A 505 -14.45 34.92 14.26
CA PRO A 505 -14.84 34.25 15.50
C PRO A 505 -15.81 35.10 16.35
N ALA A 506 -16.55 34.43 17.25
CA ALA A 506 -17.45 35.07 18.22
C ALA A 506 -16.78 36.17 19.07
N ALA A 507 -15.52 35.97 19.45
CA ALA A 507 -14.75 36.93 20.26
C ALA A 507 -14.66 38.32 19.62
N HIS A 508 -14.71 38.41 18.28
CA HIS A 508 -14.65 39.69 17.58
C HIS A 508 -15.94 40.51 17.68
N ALA A 509 -17.04 39.96 18.23
CA ALA A 509 -18.25 40.74 18.48
C ALA A 509 -18.19 41.58 19.77
N ILE A 510 -17.12 41.45 20.57
CA ILE A 510 -16.93 42.12 21.86
C ILE A 510 -15.47 42.61 22.09
N ASP A 511 -14.68 42.76 21.02
CA ASP A 511 -13.24 43.04 21.11
C ASP A 511 -12.88 44.53 21.11
N GLY A 512 -13.86 45.43 20.96
CA GLY A 512 -13.67 46.87 20.88
C GLY A 512 -13.19 47.37 19.51
N ASN A 513 -13.10 46.51 18.49
CA ASN A 513 -12.58 46.84 17.19
C ASN A 513 -13.67 46.79 16.10
N PRO A 514 -14.12 47.95 15.57
CA PRO A 514 -15.22 48.00 14.59
C PRO A 514 -14.90 47.37 13.23
N LYS A 515 -13.64 46.96 12.98
CA LYS A 515 -13.19 46.33 11.73
C LYS A 515 -13.23 44.80 11.77
N THR A 516 -13.36 44.21 12.94
CA THR A 516 -13.51 42.78 13.14
C THR A 516 -14.97 42.48 13.48
N GLY A 517 -15.39 41.22 13.40
CA GLY A 517 -16.74 40.84 13.80
C GLY A 517 -16.98 39.34 13.74
N TRP A 518 -18.16 38.93 14.20
CA TRP A 518 -18.68 37.58 14.08
C TRP A 518 -19.55 37.43 12.83
N ALA A 519 -19.29 36.39 12.04
CA ALA A 519 -19.97 36.09 10.78
C ALA A 519 -20.14 34.58 10.58
N ILE A 520 -21.01 34.20 9.65
CA ILE A 520 -21.49 32.81 9.56
C ILE A 520 -21.36 32.18 8.16
N HIS A 521 -20.64 32.80 7.21
CA HIS A 521 -20.45 32.19 5.90
C HIS A 521 -19.62 30.89 5.95
N GLY A 522 -20.11 29.81 5.31
CA GLY A 522 -19.43 28.52 5.27
C GLY A 522 -20.00 27.54 4.23
N LYS A 523 -19.29 26.43 3.97
CA LYS A 523 -19.80 25.36 3.08
C LYS A 523 -20.93 24.58 3.77
N ASP A 524 -22.09 24.57 3.14
CA ASP A 524 -23.25 23.68 3.39
C ASP A 524 -24.00 23.82 4.73
N LYS A 525 -23.65 24.79 5.58
CA LYS A 525 -24.28 24.97 6.91
C LYS A 525 -24.37 26.43 7.37
N TRP A 526 -24.93 27.37 6.60
CA TRP A 526 -24.92 28.80 7.01
C TRP A 526 -26.28 29.48 7.02
N ASN A 527 -27.25 29.03 6.23
CA ASN A 527 -28.64 29.50 6.31
C ASN A 527 -29.47 28.63 7.25
N VAL A 528 -29.02 28.53 8.50
CA VAL A 528 -29.75 27.92 9.63
C VAL A 528 -29.63 28.85 10.83
N ASN A 529 -30.43 28.61 11.87
CA ASN A 529 -30.33 29.41 13.09
C ASN A 529 -28.93 29.31 13.72
N ARG A 530 -28.44 30.43 14.25
CA ARG A 530 -27.12 30.54 14.90
C ARG A 530 -27.22 31.21 16.25
N ILE A 531 -26.31 30.87 17.14
CA ILE A 531 -26.28 31.38 18.50
C ILE A 531 -24.93 32.00 18.82
N LEU A 532 -24.95 33.18 19.41
CA LEU A 532 -23.80 33.82 20.04
C LEU A 532 -24.11 33.97 21.52
N THR A 533 -23.32 33.34 22.37
CA THR A 533 -23.44 33.42 23.83
C THR A 533 -22.34 34.32 24.37
N LEU A 534 -22.72 35.26 25.23
CA LEU A 534 -21.85 36.24 25.88
C LEU A 534 -21.87 36.04 27.40
N GLY A 535 -20.73 35.68 27.98
CA GLY A 535 -20.55 35.58 29.43
C GLY A 535 -20.17 36.94 30.03
N LEU A 536 -20.86 37.34 31.10
CA LEU A 536 -20.64 38.63 31.77
C LEU A 536 -19.50 38.54 32.79
N GLU A 537 -18.69 39.60 32.90
CA GLU A 537 -17.60 39.68 33.89
C GLU A 537 -18.13 39.51 35.33
N GLN A 538 -19.30 40.10 35.60
CA GLN A 538 -20.03 39.95 36.85
C GLN A 538 -21.52 39.80 36.53
N PRO A 539 -22.25 38.91 37.23
CA PRO A 539 -23.70 38.84 37.09
C PRO A 539 -24.39 40.16 37.41
N VAL A 540 -25.48 40.46 36.71
CA VAL A 540 -26.36 41.59 37.00
C VAL A 540 -27.44 41.11 37.95
N ASP A 541 -27.43 41.65 39.17
CA ASP A 541 -28.33 41.27 40.27
C ASP A 541 -29.29 42.42 40.58
N PHE A 542 -30.50 42.40 39.99
CA PHE A 542 -31.58 43.33 40.31
C PHE A 542 -32.83 42.54 40.68
N ALA A 543 -33.14 42.46 41.97
CA ALA A 543 -34.20 41.60 42.51
C ALA A 543 -35.61 41.90 41.96
N GLY A 544 -35.86 43.14 41.51
CA GLY A 544 -37.11 43.55 40.87
C GLY A 544 -37.16 43.38 39.34
N GLY A 545 -36.13 42.76 38.76
CA GLY A 545 -35.93 42.66 37.32
C GLY A 545 -35.09 43.81 36.73
N THR A 546 -34.71 43.65 35.47
CA THR A 546 -33.73 44.49 34.78
C THR A 546 -34.25 45.02 33.45
N CYS A 547 -34.06 46.31 33.19
CA CYS A 547 -34.12 46.91 31.86
C CYS A 547 -32.74 46.82 31.21
N TRP A 548 -32.66 46.13 30.08
CA TRP A 548 -31.43 45.97 29.31
C TRP A 548 -31.48 46.80 28.04
N THR A 549 -30.35 47.39 27.67
CA THR A 549 -30.16 48.04 26.37
C THR A 549 -28.95 47.42 25.68
N PHE A 550 -29.18 46.87 24.50
CA PHE A 550 -28.18 46.28 23.63
C PHE A 550 -27.94 47.20 22.45
N ARG A 551 -26.68 47.59 22.21
CA ARG A 551 -26.27 48.31 21.02
C ARG A 551 -25.45 47.36 20.15
N ILE A 552 -26.07 46.84 19.09
CA ILE A 552 -25.51 45.86 18.16
C ILE A 552 -25.02 46.59 16.90
N ALA A 553 -23.71 46.83 16.82
CA ALA A 553 -23.09 47.50 15.70
C ALA A 553 -22.69 46.50 14.60
N GLN A 554 -22.90 46.91 13.35
CA GLN A 554 -22.64 46.11 12.14
C GLN A 554 -21.93 47.00 11.11
N GLN A 555 -20.63 47.22 11.31
CA GLN A 555 -19.85 48.24 10.59
C GLN A 555 -18.93 47.70 9.49
N TYR A 556 -19.04 46.41 9.17
CA TYR A 556 -18.18 45.75 8.18
C TYR A 556 -18.33 46.29 6.75
N GLY A 557 -19.52 46.80 6.37
CA GLY A 557 -19.82 47.22 5.00
C GLY A 557 -20.50 46.12 4.16
N GLY A 558 -20.83 46.44 2.91
CA GLY A 558 -21.39 45.53 1.91
C GLY A 558 -22.77 44.98 2.27
N HIS A 559 -23.56 45.73 3.04
CA HIS A 559 -24.92 45.36 3.45
C HIS A 559 -25.02 44.13 4.37
N HIS A 560 -23.95 43.82 5.11
CA HIS A 560 -23.85 42.68 6.04
C HIS A 560 -24.55 42.94 7.39
N THR A 561 -25.81 43.35 7.33
CA THR A 561 -26.62 43.57 8.53
C THR A 561 -27.43 42.31 8.88
N LEU A 562 -27.63 42.06 10.17
CA LEU A 562 -28.46 41.05 10.78
C LEU A 562 -29.94 41.32 10.45
N GLY A 563 -30.67 40.27 10.07
CA GLY A 563 -32.03 40.37 9.54
C GLY A 563 -33.08 39.99 10.55
N ARG A 564 -32.97 38.81 11.15
CA ARG A 564 -33.90 38.37 12.20
C ARG A 564 -33.14 37.80 13.37
N PHE A 565 -33.47 38.25 14.57
CA PHE A 565 -32.76 37.82 15.76
C PHE A 565 -33.61 37.89 17.03
N ARG A 566 -33.19 37.17 18.07
CA ARG A 566 -33.79 37.20 19.41
C ARG A 566 -32.68 37.28 20.45
N ILE A 567 -32.96 37.92 21.59
CA ILE A 567 -32.05 37.93 22.74
C ILE A 567 -32.69 37.17 23.91
N ARG A 568 -31.94 36.26 24.53
CA ARG A 568 -32.31 35.56 25.77
C ARG A 568 -31.30 35.86 26.87
N LEU A 569 -31.74 35.77 28.12
CA LEU A 569 -30.92 36.07 29.30
C LEU A 569 -30.80 34.82 30.17
N GLY A 570 -29.57 34.43 30.49
CA GLY A 570 -29.25 33.26 31.31
C GLY A 570 -29.11 33.63 32.78
N GLU A 571 -30.02 33.12 33.61
CA GLU A 571 -29.93 33.19 35.07
C GLU A 571 -29.13 32.00 35.60
N PRO A 572 -28.03 32.21 36.34
CA PRO A 572 -27.29 31.11 36.93
C PRO A 572 -28.13 30.34 37.93
N LEU A 573 -28.35 29.06 37.63
CA LEU A 573 -28.96 28.08 38.52
C LEU A 573 -27.93 27.72 39.60
N ASN A 574 -28.07 28.30 40.79
CA ASN A 574 -27.37 27.83 41.99
C ASN A 574 -27.96 26.47 42.41
N ASP A 575 -27.64 25.41 41.67
CA ASP A 575 -27.99 24.05 42.04
C ASP A 575 -26.98 23.53 43.08
N PRO A 576 -27.40 23.29 44.33
CA PRO A 576 -26.49 22.90 45.41
C PRO A 576 -26.02 21.44 45.30
N ARG A 577 -26.51 20.67 44.32
CA ARG A 577 -26.14 19.27 44.13
C ARG A 577 -24.69 19.14 43.61
N PRO A 578 -23.94 18.09 44.01
CA PRO A 578 -22.58 17.87 43.51
C PRO A 578 -22.51 17.81 41.99
N ILE A 579 -21.47 18.41 41.39
CA ILE A 579 -21.25 18.43 39.93
C ILE A 579 -21.33 17.04 39.32
N GLU A 580 -20.77 16.03 40.00
CA GLU A 580 -20.78 14.66 39.52
C GLU A 580 -22.20 14.08 39.43
N GLN A 581 -23.05 14.37 40.42
CA GLN A 581 -24.45 13.95 40.37
C GLN A 581 -25.19 14.62 39.21
N ARG A 582 -25.02 15.94 39.04
CA ARG A 582 -25.67 16.70 37.95
C ARG A 582 -25.21 16.21 36.57
N ARG A 583 -23.95 15.83 36.43
CA ARG A 583 -23.38 15.26 35.20
C ARG A 583 -24.01 13.92 34.89
N GLN A 584 -24.07 13.02 35.87
CA GLN A 584 -24.64 11.68 35.68
C GLN A 584 -26.12 11.76 35.27
N GLU A 585 -26.88 12.65 35.91
CA GLU A 585 -28.28 12.89 35.56
C GLU A 585 -28.43 13.47 34.14
N HIS A 586 -27.62 14.47 33.77
CA HIS A 586 -27.64 15.06 32.43
C HIS A 586 -27.24 14.03 31.36
N LEU A 587 -26.17 13.27 31.60
CA LEU A 587 -25.74 12.20 30.72
C LEU A 587 -26.86 11.17 30.53
N ALA A 588 -27.47 10.70 31.62
CA ALA A 588 -28.57 9.73 31.55
C ALA A 588 -29.78 10.28 30.78
N HIS A 589 -30.09 11.57 30.96
CA HIS A 589 -31.16 12.24 30.24
C HIS A 589 -30.87 12.31 28.73
N ARG A 590 -29.71 12.85 28.34
CA ARG A 590 -29.30 12.99 26.93
C ARG A 590 -29.14 11.64 26.24
N PHE A 591 -28.58 10.65 26.95
CA PHE A 591 -28.48 9.28 26.47
C PHE A 591 -29.86 8.68 26.19
N LYS A 592 -30.81 8.84 27.11
CA LYS A 592 -32.19 8.36 26.93
C LYS A 592 -32.87 9.00 25.73
N GLU A 593 -32.73 10.31 25.55
CA GLU A 593 -33.28 11.02 24.39
C GLU A 593 -32.67 10.53 23.08
N TRP A 594 -31.34 10.37 23.06
CA TRP A 594 -30.63 9.84 21.91
C TRP A 594 -31.09 8.43 21.56
N VAL A 595 -31.13 7.50 22.53
CA VAL A 595 -31.62 6.13 22.30
C VAL A 595 -33.05 6.15 21.76
N ALA A 596 -33.97 6.91 22.37
CA ALA A 596 -35.36 6.99 21.90
C ALA A 596 -35.45 7.52 20.46
N SER A 597 -34.62 8.51 20.12
CA SER A 597 -34.57 9.09 18.77
C SER A 597 -34.01 8.13 17.72
N GLU A 598 -32.97 7.36 18.08
CA GLU A 598 -32.32 6.41 17.17
C GLU A 598 -33.10 5.10 17.06
N GLU A 599 -33.69 4.59 18.15
CA GLU A 599 -34.57 3.42 18.18
C GLU A 599 -35.77 3.63 17.24
N ALA A 600 -36.41 4.82 17.28
CA ALA A 600 -37.52 5.17 16.38
C ALA A 600 -37.15 5.14 14.89
N ARG A 601 -35.85 5.19 14.58
CA ARG A 601 -35.29 5.18 13.22
C ARG A 601 -34.59 3.86 12.89
N THR A 602 -34.61 2.89 13.80
CA THR A 602 -33.94 1.60 13.67
C THR A 602 -34.88 0.56 13.11
N GLY A 603 -34.46 -0.13 12.04
CA GLY A 603 -35.19 -1.25 11.45
C GLY A 603 -34.69 -2.60 11.96
N HIS A 604 -35.50 -3.64 11.80
CA HIS A 604 -35.13 -5.01 12.11
C HIS A 604 -34.31 -5.59 10.96
N TRP A 605 -33.04 -5.85 11.20
CA TRP A 605 -32.12 -6.43 10.22
C TRP A 605 -31.73 -7.85 10.62
N ARG A 606 -31.62 -8.74 9.64
CA ARG A 606 -31.10 -10.09 9.82
C ARG A 606 -29.88 -10.28 8.92
N LEU A 607 -28.78 -10.75 9.51
CA LEU A 607 -27.56 -11.11 8.77
C LEU A 607 -27.88 -12.26 7.80
N LEU A 608 -27.52 -12.09 6.53
CA LEU A 608 -27.61 -13.15 5.55
C LEU A 608 -26.27 -13.88 5.46
N LYS A 609 -26.29 -15.18 5.71
CA LYS A 609 -25.08 -16.01 5.67
C LYS A 609 -24.64 -16.28 4.23
N PRO A 610 -23.39 -15.98 3.84
CA PRO A 610 -22.86 -16.39 2.54
C PRO A 610 -22.74 -17.93 2.46
N LEU A 611 -23.37 -18.51 1.45
CA LEU A 611 -23.21 -19.92 1.07
C LEU A 611 -22.01 -20.10 0.14
N SER A 612 -21.74 -19.12 -0.72
CA SER A 612 -20.56 -19.06 -1.58
C SER A 612 -20.23 -17.61 -1.92
N ALA A 613 -18.95 -17.33 -2.13
CA ALA A 613 -18.45 -16.06 -2.65
C ALA A 613 -17.39 -16.36 -3.72
N THR A 614 -17.61 -15.88 -4.94
CA THR A 614 -16.70 -16.08 -6.08
C THR A 614 -16.51 -14.78 -6.85
N SER A 615 -15.40 -14.64 -7.55
CA SER A 615 -15.12 -13.53 -8.47
C SER A 615 -14.20 -13.99 -9.59
N GLU A 616 -13.97 -13.14 -10.60
CA GLU A 616 -13.10 -13.46 -11.73
C GLU A 616 -11.61 -13.45 -11.34
N ILE A 617 -11.16 -12.44 -10.59
CA ILE A 617 -9.74 -12.21 -10.29
C ILE A 617 -9.43 -12.22 -8.79
N PRO A 618 -10.15 -11.47 -7.92
CA PRO A 618 -9.87 -11.48 -6.50
C PRO A 618 -10.20 -12.81 -5.83
N VAL A 619 -9.62 -13.04 -4.66
CA VAL A 619 -10.00 -14.16 -3.79
C VAL A 619 -11.01 -13.66 -2.78
N LEU A 620 -12.22 -14.23 -2.81
CA LEU A 620 -13.25 -13.95 -1.82
C LEU A 620 -13.25 -15.04 -0.74
N THR A 621 -12.91 -14.67 0.48
CA THR A 621 -12.92 -15.55 1.65
C THR A 621 -14.10 -15.22 2.55
N ILE A 622 -14.95 -16.21 2.83
CA ILE A 622 -15.99 -16.10 3.87
C ILE A 622 -15.32 -16.31 5.23
N LEU A 623 -15.37 -15.29 6.08
CA LEU A 623 -14.80 -15.30 7.43
C LEU A 623 -15.79 -15.90 8.45
N GLU A 624 -15.30 -16.21 9.66
CA GLU A 624 -16.11 -16.83 10.73
C GLU A 624 -17.32 -15.99 11.19
N ASP A 625 -17.25 -14.68 10.98
CA ASP A 625 -18.32 -13.74 11.32
C ASP A 625 -19.27 -13.45 10.15
N ASP A 626 -19.30 -14.35 9.17
CA ASP A 626 -20.12 -14.31 7.95
C ASP A 626 -19.85 -13.08 7.06
N SER A 627 -18.75 -12.36 7.27
CA SER A 627 -18.25 -11.35 6.31
C SER A 627 -17.46 -11.98 5.18
N VAL A 628 -17.45 -11.30 4.04
CA VAL A 628 -16.62 -11.65 2.88
C VAL A 628 -15.44 -10.69 2.81
N LEU A 629 -14.23 -11.22 2.66
CA LEU A 629 -13.02 -10.46 2.42
C LEU A 629 -12.46 -10.77 1.04
N ALA A 630 -12.27 -9.74 0.23
CA ALA A 630 -11.58 -9.78 -1.04
C ALA A 630 -10.08 -9.48 -0.85
N THR A 631 -9.23 -10.37 -1.34
CA THR A 631 -7.75 -10.26 -1.28
C THR A 631 -7.10 -10.63 -2.61
N ALA A 632 -5.77 -10.63 -2.67
CA ALA A 632 -4.93 -10.96 -3.82
C ALA A 632 -5.10 -9.98 -5.01
N ASP A 633 -4.97 -10.49 -6.23
CA ASP A 633 -5.08 -9.74 -7.49
C ASP A 633 -6.42 -8.96 -7.59
N GLN A 634 -6.43 -7.90 -8.41
CA GLN A 634 -7.64 -7.20 -8.82
C GLN A 634 -7.49 -6.68 -10.24
N SER A 635 -8.61 -6.43 -10.90
CA SER A 635 -8.65 -5.82 -12.23
C SER A 635 -9.45 -4.52 -12.22
N LYS A 636 -9.45 -3.83 -13.36
CA LYS A 636 -10.26 -2.61 -13.55
C LYS A 636 -11.76 -2.88 -13.62
N SER A 637 -12.17 -4.14 -13.78
CA SER A 637 -13.55 -4.59 -13.86
C SER A 637 -13.68 -5.96 -13.20
N ASP A 638 -13.99 -5.97 -11.90
CA ASP A 638 -14.18 -7.20 -11.13
C ASP A 638 -15.66 -7.37 -10.76
N THR A 639 -16.22 -8.56 -10.94
CA THR A 639 -17.58 -8.90 -10.50
C THR A 639 -17.53 -9.87 -9.32
N TYR A 640 -18.18 -9.50 -8.22
CA TYR A 640 -18.35 -10.40 -7.07
C TYR A 640 -19.72 -11.06 -7.18
N HIS A 641 -19.73 -12.39 -7.09
CA HIS A 641 -20.91 -13.24 -7.08
C HIS A 641 -21.06 -13.87 -5.70
N ILE A 642 -22.07 -13.45 -4.97
CA ILE A 642 -22.33 -13.90 -3.59
C ILE A 642 -23.68 -14.60 -3.55
N ARG A 643 -23.68 -15.87 -3.14
CA ARG A 643 -24.91 -16.60 -2.89
C ARG A 643 -25.20 -16.58 -1.40
N LEU A 644 -26.33 -16.03 -1.02
CA LEU A 644 -26.71 -15.77 0.37
C LEU A 644 -27.85 -16.70 0.77
N ALA A 645 -27.74 -17.35 1.93
CA ALA A 645 -28.84 -18.12 2.51
C ALA A 645 -29.96 -17.17 2.91
N CYS A 646 -31.20 -17.45 2.49
CA CYS A 646 -32.35 -16.65 2.87
C CYS A 646 -33.61 -17.53 2.99
N ASP A 647 -34.17 -17.54 4.20
CA ASP A 647 -35.42 -18.19 4.58
C ASP A 647 -36.54 -17.16 4.87
N LEU A 648 -36.26 -15.87 4.68
CA LEU A 648 -37.21 -14.79 4.90
C LEU A 648 -38.21 -14.68 3.74
N GLN A 649 -39.48 -14.46 4.07
CA GLN A 649 -40.54 -14.11 3.12
C GLN A 649 -40.81 -12.61 3.19
N GLY A 650 -41.08 -11.98 2.04
CA GLY A 650 -41.38 -10.55 1.96
C GLY A 650 -40.21 -9.63 2.31
N VAL A 651 -38.99 -9.96 1.89
CA VAL A 651 -37.80 -9.10 2.08
C VAL A 651 -37.99 -7.80 1.32
N THR A 652 -38.01 -6.67 2.02
CA THR A 652 -38.30 -5.34 1.45
C THR A 652 -37.03 -4.58 1.07
N ALA A 653 -35.89 -4.86 1.73
CA ALA A 653 -34.60 -4.24 1.41
C ALA A 653 -33.41 -5.11 1.82
N LEU A 654 -32.27 -4.82 1.20
CA LEU A 654 -30.94 -5.31 1.61
C LEU A 654 -30.08 -4.15 2.11
N ARG A 655 -29.22 -4.42 3.09
CA ARG A 655 -28.16 -3.51 3.53
C ARG A 655 -26.80 -4.13 3.20
N LEU A 656 -25.99 -3.39 2.46
CA LEU A 656 -24.56 -3.67 2.24
C LEU A 656 -23.76 -2.89 3.29
N GLU A 657 -22.95 -3.58 4.07
CA GLU A 657 -22.03 -2.99 5.03
C GLU A 657 -20.60 -3.18 4.51
N ALA A 658 -19.94 -2.08 4.12
CA ALA A 658 -18.54 -2.05 3.73
C ALA A 658 -17.69 -1.80 4.97
N MET A 659 -16.77 -2.73 5.28
CA MET A 659 -16.10 -2.82 6.57
C MET A 659 -14.60 -2.55 6.48
N VAL A 660 -14.05 -1.98 7.55
CA VAL A 660 -12.60 -1.86 7.70
C VAL A 660 -11.94 -3.21 8.00
N ASP A 661 -10.69 -3.36 7.57
CA ASP A 661 -9.84 -4.50 7.90
C ASP A 661 -8.37 -4.07 7.81
N ASP A 662 -7.55 -4.49 8.78
CA ASP A 662 -6.15 -4.04 8.85
C ASP A 662 -5.29 -4.56 7.68
N ARG A 663 -5.79 -5.55 6.92
CA ARG A 663 -5.14 -6.04 5.69
C ARG A 663 -5.41 -5.17 4.46
N LEU A 664 -6.30 -4.18 4.55
CA LEU A 664 -6.70 -3.33 3.43
C LEU A 664 -5.88 -2.02 3.39
N PRO A 665 -5.65 -1.42 2.21
CA PRO A 665 -5.00 -0.11 2.10
C PRO A 665 -5.74 0.93 2.96
N VAL A 666 -5.00 1.67 3.79
CA VAL A 666 -5.55 2.63 4.78
C VAL A 666 -6.71 2.07 5.64
N ARG A 667 -6.69 0.76 5.91
CA ARG A 667 -7.73 -0.03 6.61
C ARG A 667 -9.05 -0.19 5.85
N GLY A 668 -9.09 0.15 4.55
CA GLY A 668 -10.25 -0.03 3.67
C GLY A 668 -11.31 1.07 3.83
N PRO A 669 -12.61 0.77 3.57
CA PRO A 669 -13.18 -0.55 3.27
C PRO A 669 -12.94 -1.04 1.83
N GLY A 670 -12.34 -0.22 0.96
CA GLY A 670 -11.99 -0.59 -0.42
C GLY A 670 -10.54 -1.07 -0.60
N ARG A 671 -10.21 -1.46 -1.83
CA ARG A 671 -8.93 -2.12 -2.21
C ARG A 671 -8.05 -1.28 -3.14
N ILE A 672 -8.39 -0.02 -3.41
CA ILE A 672 -7.52 0.84 -4.23
C ILE A 672 -6.16 1.00 -3.53
N TYR A 673 -5.07 0.67 -4.24
CA TYR A 673 -3.70 0.68 -3.68
C TYR A 673 -2.63 1.30 -4.60
N TYR A 674 -2.90 1.56 -5.88
CA TYR A 674 -1.87 2.06 -6.82
C TYR A 674 -2.32 3.31 -7.58
N GLU A 675 -3.57 3.34 -8.08
CA GLU A 675 -4.14 4.46 -8.82
C GLU A 675 -5.51 4.79 -8.26
N GLY A 676 -5.73 6.07 -7.94
CA GLY A 676 -6.95 6.54 -7.28
C GLY A 676 -6.79 6.73 -5.77
N PRO A 677 -7.89 7.06 -5.05
CA PRO A 677 -7.85 7.30 -3.62
C PRO A 677 -7.65 5.98 -2.85
N PHE A 678 -6.51 5.82 -2.16
CA PHE A 678 -6.18 4.58 -1.46
C PHE A 678 -7.27 4.22 -0.44
N GLY A 679 -7.67 2.95 -0.41
CA GLY A 679 -8.72 2.40 0.48
C GLY A 679 -10.16 2.75 0.10
N ASP A 680 -10.39 3.46 -1.00
CA ASP A 680 -11.73 3.64 -1.59
C ASP A 680 -12.12 2.43 -2.47
N PHE A 681 -13.40 2.34 -2.84
CA PHE A 681 -13.95 1.40 -3.82
C PHE A 681 -14.87 2.12 -4.79
N TYR A 682 -15.20 1.50 -5.92
CA TYR A 682 -16.18 2.04 -6.87
C TYR A 682 -17.16 0.95 -7.29
N LEU A 683 -18.33 0.90 -6.63
CA LEU A 683 -19.38 -0.07 -6.92
C LEU A 683 -20.30 0.48 -8.01
N SER A 684 -20.11 0.04 -9.25
CA SER A 684 -20.89 0.50 -10.40
C SER A 684 -22.20 -0.27 -10.60
N THR A 685 -22.29 -1.50 -10.12
CA THR A 685 -23.56 -2.26 -10.18
C THR A 685 -23.79 -3.08 -8.92
N PHE A 686 -24.98 -2.98 -8.35
CA PHE A 686 -25.50 -3.85 -7.29
C PHE A 686 -26.80 -4.50 -7.76
N ALA A 687 -26.76 -5.77 -8.14
CA ALA A 687 -27.89 -6.48 -8.75
C ALA A 687 -28.20 -7.77 -8.00
N VAL A 688 -29.49 -8.07 -7.85
CA VAL A 688 -29.96 -9.25 -7.11
C VAL A 688 -30.86 -10.12 -7.98
N GLN A 689 -30.73 -11.43 -7.80
CA GLN A 689 -31.63 -12.44 -8.37
C GLN A 689 -32.16 -13.36 -7.26
N SER A 690 -33.38 -13.85 -7.43
CA SER A 690 -33.99 -14.90 -6.59
C SER A 690 -34.72 -15.89 -7.48
N GLY A 691 -34.47 -17.19 -7.29
CA GLY A 691 -35.03 -18.23 -8.16
C GLY A 691 -34.67 -18.05 -9.65
N GLY A 692 -33.53 -17.40 -9.94
CA GLY A 692 -33.09 -17.08 -11.30
C GLY A 692 -33.77 -15.87 -11.96
N GLN A 693 -34.65 -15.15 -11.27
CA GLN A 693 -35.30 -13.94 -11.78
C GLN A 693 -34.67 -12.68 -11.16
N PRO A 694 -34.46 -11.60 -11.94
CA PRO A 694 -34.01 -10.31 -11.42
C PRO A 694 -34.98 -9.72 -10.39
N ALA A 695 -34.44 -9.14 -9.32
CA ALA A 695 -35.19 -8.41 -8.30
C ALA A 695 -34.78 -6.92 -8.34
N PRO A 696 -35.54 -6.05 -9.04
CA PRO A 696 -35.16 -4.65 -9.22
C PRO A 696 -35.32 -3.84 -7.92
N PHE A 697 -34.50 -2.80 -7.81
CA PHE A 697 -34.52 -1.84 -6.70
C PHE A 697 -35.22 -0.54 -7.10
N ARG A 698 -36.07 -0.03 -6.22
CA ARG A 698 -36.75 1.26 -6.38
C ARG A 698 -35.85 2.44 -5.98
N SER A 699 -35.03 2.25 -4.95
CA SER A 699 -34.23 3.33 -4.37
C SER A 699 -33.06 2.77 -3.55
N ALA A 700 -32.01 3.57 -3.38
CA ALA A 700 -30.95 3.27 -2.44
C ALA A 700 -30.55 4.50 -1.61
N THR A 701 -30.08 4.27 -0.40
CA THR A 701 -29.52 5.27 0.53
C THR A 701 -28.14 4.84 0.99
N HIS A 702 -27.33 5.76 1.52
CA HIS A 702 -25.96 5.50 1.95
C HIS A 702 -25.60 6.31 3.21
N SER A 703 -24.65 5.80 4.01
CA SER A 703 -24.09 6.53 5.16
C SER A 703 -23.14 7.65 4.72
N PHE A 704 -22.42 7.45 3.62
CA PHE A 704 -21.50 8.41 3.03
C PHE A 704 -21.39 8.18 1.50
N ALA A 705 -21.18 9.25 0.74
CA ALA A 705 -20.87 9.21 -0.68
C ALA A 705 -20.01 10.39 -1.09
N SER A 706 -19.12 10.18 -2.05
CA SER A 706 -18.30 11.24 -2.63
C SER A 706 -19.05 11.96 -3.76
N GLY A 707 -19.64 13.11 -3.47
CA GLY A 707 -20.31 13.95 -4.46
C GLY A 707 -21.46 13.22 -5.16
N ALA A 708 -21.41 13.08 -6.48
CA ALA A 708 -22.45 12.42 -7.27
C ALA A 708 -22.38 10.87 -7.22
N PHE A 709 -21.32 10.29 -6.65
CA PHE A 709 -21.08 8.84 -6.64
C PHE A 709 -21.80 8.17 -5.46
N THR A 710 -23.13 8.03 -5.57
CA THR A 710 -24.02 7.58 -4.49
C THR A 710 -24.39 6.09 -4.61
N ALA A 711 -24.94 5.49 -3.56
CA ALA A 711 -25.52 4.14 -3.67
C ALA A 711 -26.67 4.03 -4.69
N ALA A 712 -27.40 5.13 -4.95
CA ALA A 712 -28.49 5.14 -5.94
C ALA A 712 -27.96 4.97 -7.37
N THR A 713 -26.76 5.49 -7.65
CA THR A 713 -26.10 5.31 -8.94
C THR A 713 -25.44 3.94 -9.10
N ALA A 714 -25.48 3.06 -8.10
CA ALA A 714 -25.06 1.66 -8.27
C ALA A 714 -26.21 0.75 -8.77
N ILE A 715 -27.42 1.28 -8.94
CA ILE A 715 -28.61 0.54 -9.38
C ILE A 715 -29.30 1.20 -10.59
N ASP A 716 -28.66 2.17 -11.24
CA ASP A 716 -29.21 2.93 -12.37
C ASP A 716 -28.93 2.27 -13.74
N ALA A 717 -28.20 1.15 -13.75
CA ALA A 717 -27.75 0.41 -14.92
C ALA A 717 -26.76 1.18 -15.84
N ASP A 718 -26.13 2.25 -15.34
CA ASP A 718 -25.01 2.92 -16.01
C ASP A 718 -23.67 2.49 -15.37
N PRO A 719 -22.82 1.71 -16.06
CA PRO A 719 -21.55 1.27 -15.50
C PRO A 719 -20.53 2.41 -15.30
N GLN A 720 -20.79 3.62 -15.83
CA GLN A 720 -19.92 4.79 -15.64
C GLN A 720 -20.18 5.53 -14.32
N THR A 721 -21.36 5.34 -13.72
CA THR A 721 -21.73 5.86 -12.41
C THR A 721 -21.54 4.76 -11.35
N GLY A 722 -21.73 5.08 -10.07
CA GLY A 722 -21.50 4.12 -9.00
C GLY A 722 -21.36 4.75 -7.63
N TRP A 723 -21.14 3.92 -6.61
CA TRP A 723 -20.93 4.35 -5.24
C TRP A 723 -19.44 4.38 -4.88
N SER A 724 -18.97 5.52 -4.37
CA SER A 724 -17.60 5.73 -3.85
C SER A 724 -17.64 6.43 -2.50
N ILE A 725 -16.67 6.09 -1.64
CA ILE A 725 -16.50 6.64 -0.29
C ILE A 725 -15.25 7.52 -0.16
N ASN A 726 -14.73 8.03 -1.29
CA ASN A 726 -13.57 8.91 -1.30
C ASN A 726 -13.75 10.10 -0.33
N GLY A 727 -12.78 10.30 0.56
CA GLY A 727 -12.81 11.31 1.63
C GLY A 727 -13.28 10.76 2.99
N ALA A 728 -13.71 9.50 3.05
CA ALA A 728 -14.11 8.84 4.30
C ALA A 728 -13.48 7.44 4.49
N GLN A 729 -12.32 7.18 3.91
CA GLN A 729 -11.56 5.94 4.07
C GLN A 729 -11.16 5.69 5.55
N GLY A 730 -10.86 4.43 5.88
CA GLY A 730 -10.49 3.99 7.23
C GLY A 730 -11.67 3.86 8.21
N ARG A 731 -12.91 3.93 7.70
CA ARG A 731 -14.16 3.79 8.46
C ARG A 731 -15.14 2.88 7.73
N SER A 732 -15.99 2.18 8.46
CA SER A 732 -17.06 1.36 7.87
C SER A 732 -18.17 2.25 7.32
N HIS A 733 -18.78 1.83 6.21
CA HIS A 733 -19.89 2.52 5.56
C HIS A 733 -21.01 1.55 5.24
N SER A 734 -22.22 2.05 5.02
CA SER A 734 -23.33 1.20 4.61
C SER A 734 -24.21 1.83 3.54
N ALA A 735 -24.85 0.98 2.75
CA ALA A 735 -25.88 1.33 1.80
C ALA A 735 -27.09 0.43 1.99
N VAL A 736 -28.30 1.00 1.84
CA VAL A 736 -29.57 0.26 1.91
C VAL A 736 -30.27 0.36 0.57
N PHE A 737 -30.57 -0.79 -0.03
CA PHE A 737 -31.20 -0.95 -1.34
C PHE A 737 -32.61 -1.51 -1.15
N VAL A 738 -33.63 -0.73 -1.53
CA VAL A 738 -35.04 -1.05 -1.34
C VAL A 738 -35.62 -1.63 -2.61
N PHE A 739 -36.22 -2.83 -2.54
CA PHE A 739 -36.80 -3.50 -3.69
C PHE A 739 -38.05 -2.76 -4.21
N GLU A 740 -38.34 -2.89 -5.51
CA GLU A 740 -39.61 -2.44 -6.08
C GLU A 740 -40.80 -3.23 -5.53
N GLN A 741 -40.60 -4.53 -5.32
CA GLN A 741 -41.58 -5.45 -4.76
C GLN A 741 -40.91 -6.32 -3.69
N PRO A 742 -41.59 -6.63 -2.56
CA PRO A 742 -41.05 -7.51 -1.54
C PRO A 742 -40.66 -8.88 -2.13
N LEU A 743 -39.46 -9.33 -1.80
CA LEU A 743 -38.86 -10.54 -2.33
C LEU A 743 -39.23 -11.74 -1.44
N ASN A 744 -39.90 -12.73 -2.02
CA ASN A 744 -40.11 -14.03 -1.39
C ASN A 744 -38.95 -14.95 -1.74
N ALA A 745 -37.86 -14.86 -0.97
CA ALA A 745 -36.71 -15.72 -1.19
C ALA A 745 -37.02 -17.13 -0.67
N THR A 746 -36.91 -18.14 -1.55
CA THR A 746 -37.00 -19.55 -1.16
C THR A 746 -35.61 -20.18 -1.23
N GLY A 747 -34.90 -20.17 -0.10
CA GLY A 747 -33.63 -20.86 0.08
C GLY A 747 -32.40 -19.96 -0.07
N ALA A 748 -32.25 -19.26 -1.20
CA ALA A 748 -31.09 -18.40 -1.45
C ALA A 748 -31.42 -17.16 -2.30
N ILE A 749 -30.58 -16.14 -2.14
CA ILE A 749 -30.53 -14.92 -2.95
C ILE A 749 -29.15 -14.86 -3.62
N ASP A 750 -29.12 -14.58 -4.92
CA ASP A 750 -27.88 -14.43 -5.68
C ASP A 750 -27.60 -12.94 -5.90
N LEU A 751 -26.47 -12.46 -5.38
CA LEU A 751 -26.01 -11.08 -5.46
C LEU A 751 -24.85 -10.96 -6.46
N ARG A 752 -24.94 -9.98 -7.34
CA ARG A 752 -23.89 -9.57 -8.27
C ARG A 752 -23.47 -8.14 -7.99
N MET A 753 -22.19 -7.94 -7.72
CA MET A 753 -21.58 -6.62 -7.47
C MET A 753 -20.50 -6.37 -8.51
N LEU A 754 -20.66 -5.36 -9.37
CA LEU A 754 -19.64 -4.95 -10.33
C LEU A 754 -18.84 -3.78 -9.79
N PHE A 755 -17.52 -3.90 -9.84
CA PHE A 755 -16.57 -2.85 -9.51
C PHE A 755 -15.80 -2.46 -10.76
N GLU A 756 -16.27 -1.42 -11.44
CA GLU A 756 -15.71 -0.98 -12.71
C GLU A 756 -15.30 0.49 -12.68
N ARG A 757 -14.02 0.75 -12.95
CA ARG A 757 -13.47 2.10 -13.09
C ARG A 757 -12.23 2.05 -13.99
N TYR A 758 -11.72 3.21 -14.40
CA TYR A 758 -10.49 3.27 -15.20
C TYR A 758 -9.22 2.84 -14.43
N TYR A 759 -9.33 2.59 -13.13
CA TYR A 759 -8.35 1.95 -12.24
C TYR A 759 -9.04 0.82 -11.43
N ALA A 760 -8.27 -0.10 -10.84
CA ALA A 760 -8.83 -1.19 -10.04
C ALA A 760 -9.44 -0.69 -8.72
N ALA A 761 -10.74 -0.95 -8.50
CA ALA A 761 -11.52 -0.29 -7.45
C ALA A 761 -12.48 -1.23 -6.68
N GLY A 762 -12.03 -2.46 -6.41
CA GLY A 762 -12.83 -3.45 -5.69
C GLY A 762 -13.10 -3.09 -4.22
N MET A 763 -14.20 -3.59 -3.65
CA MET A 763 -14.46 -3.53 -2.21
C MET A 763 -13.64 -4.59 -1.47
N GLY A 764 -13.14 -4.25 -0.28
CA GLY A 764 -12.28 -5.10 0.53
C GLY A 764 -13.02 -6.07 1.41
N ARG A 765 -13.75 -5.58 2.41
CA ARG A 765 -14.51 -6.43 3.34
C ARG A 765 -15.95 -5.97 3.40
N PHE A 766 -16.90 -6.91 3.40
CA PHE A 766 -18.31 -6.55 3.48
C PHE A 766 -19.22 -7.63 4.06
N ARG A 767 -20.44 -7.22 4.44
CA ARG A 767 -21.56 -8.09 4.86
C ARG A 767 -22.87 -7.65 4.22
N ILE A 768 -23.81 -8.58 4.13
CA ILE A 768 -25.15 -8.33 3.61
C ILE A 768 -26.20 -8.68 4.67
N TRP A 769 -27.15 -7.76 4.85
CA TRP A 769 -28.28 -7.91 5.76
C TRP A 769 -29.59 -7.75 5.00
N ALA A 770 -30.67 -8.31 5.52
CA ALA A 770 -32.01 -8.19 4.97
C ALA A 770 -33.01 -7.71 6.03
N THR A 771 -34.06 -7.03 5.57
CA THR A 771 -35.21 -6.67 6.41
C THR A 771 -36.52 -7.02 5.70
N THR A 772 -37.55 -7.31 6.50
CA THR A 772 -38.94 -7.48 6.05
C THR A 772 -39.82 -6.32 6.52
N ASP A 773 -39.23 -5.27 7.08
CA ASP A 773 -39.99 -4.11 7.57
C ASP A 773 -40.73 -3.45 6.40
N PRO A 774 -42.02 -3.11 6.54
CA PRO A 774 -42.80 -2.48 5.46
C PRO A 774 -42.19 -1.17 4.95
N VAL A 775 -41.50 -0.46 5.84
CA VAL A 775 -40.74 0.77 5.54
C VAL A 775 -39.31 0.55 6.03
N PRO A 776 -38.39 0.14 5.13
CA PRO A 776 -36.99 -0.08 5.50
C PRO A 776 -36.33 1.20 6.04
N ALA A 777 -35.60 1.08 7.14
CA ALA A 777 -34.79 2.17 7.66
C ALA A 777 -33.69 2.55 6.64
N PRO A 778 -33.45 3.85 6.38
CA PRO A 778 -32.38 4.28 5.48
C PRO A 778 -31.00 3.98 6.09
N ALA A 779 -29.97 3.93 5.24
CA ALA A 779 -28.58 3.82 5.69
C ALA A 779 -28.19 5.03 6.55
N ARG A 780 -27.43 4.77 7.63
CA ARG A 780 -26.96 5.77 8.59
C ARG A 780 -25.48 5.54 8.88
N ASP A 781 -24.79 6.57 9.35
CA ASP A 781 -23.45 6.45 9.93
C ASP A 781 -23.52 5.84 11.35
N LEU A 782 -24.11 4.65 11.43
CA LEU A 782 -24.38 3.91 12.65
C LEU A 782 -24.09 2.42 12.40
N PRO A 783 -23.14 1.81 13.12
CA PRO A 783 -22.85 0.39 12.98
C PRO A 783 -24.09 -0.46 13.31
N ILE A 784 -24.36 -1.51 12.54
CA ILE A 784 -25.54 -2.35 12.75
C ILE A 784 -25.55 -3.07 14.11
N ALA A 785 -24.37 -3.33 14.67
CA ALA A 785 -24.26 -3.85 16.04
C ALA A 785 -24.82 -2.86 17.08
N VAL A 786 -24.89 -1.56 16.78
CA VAL A 786 -25.56 -0.55 17.59
C VAL A 786 -27.08 -0.61 17.36
N ASP A 787 -27.53 -0.76 16.11
CA ASP A 787 -28.95 -0.96 15.77
C ASP A 787 -29.58 -2.12 16.56
N GLU A 788 -28.95 -3.29 16.57
CA GLU A 788 -29.45 -4.46 17.31
C GLU A 788 -29.57 -4.21 18.81
N ARG A 789 -28.63 -3.44 19.38
CA ARG A 789 -28.62 -3.09 20.81
C ARG A 789 -29.67 -2.03 21.13
N LEU A 790 -29.95 -1.08 20.23
CA LEU A 790 -31.03 -0.11 20.38
C LEU A 790 -32.38 -0.81 20.51
N LEU A 791 -32.66 -1.81 19.66
CA LEU A 791 -33.89 -2.61 19.72
C LEU A 791 -34.02 -3.45 21.01
N GLN A 792 -32.93 -3.71 21.72
CA GLN A 792 -32.89 -4.47 22.97
C GLN A 792 -32.86 -3.58 24.22
N ALA A 793 -32.69 -2.26 24.07
CA ALA A 793 -32.43 -1.35 25.18
C ALA A 793 -33.66 -1.12 26.08
N GLY A 794 -34.88 -1.28 25.51
CA GLY A 794 -36.14 -1.11 26.23
C GLY A 794 -36.48 0.36 26.56
N ALA A 795 -37.65 0.59 27.18
CA ALA A 795 -38.25 1.93 27.30
C ALA A 795 -37.51 2.94 28.22
N ALA A 796 -36.52 2.49 28.99
CA ALA A 796 -35.76 3.33 29.93
C ALA A 796 -34.29 2.87 29.97
N PRO A 797 -33.51 3.13 28.90
CA PRO A 797 -32.14 2.67 28.78
C PRO A 797 -31.26 3.37 29.81
N ASP A 798 -30.60 2.58 30.65
CA ASP A 798 -29.64 3.03 31.67
C ASP A 798 -28.22 2.99 31.07
N PRO A 799 -27.49 4.12 31.02
CA PRO A 799 -26.11 4.16 30.51
C PRO A 799 -25.21 3.05 31.06
N ASP A 800 -25.34 2.73 32.35
CA ASP A 800 -24.47 1.74 33.02
C ASP A 800 -24.84 0.29 32.69
N ARG A 801 -26.05 0.05 32.20
CA ARG A 801 -26.51 -1.28 31.74
C ARG A 801 -26.28 -1.49 30.25
N HIS A 802 -25.95 -0.44 29.50
CA HIS A 802 -25.73 -0.48 28.06
C HIS A 802 -24.40 0.18 27.67
N PRO A 803 -23.25 -0.31 28.18
CA PRO A 803 -21.95 0.33 27.97
C PRO A 803 -21.59 0.51 26.50
N ALA A 804 -21.87 -0.47 25.63
CA ALA A 804 -21.59 -0.34 24.19
C ALA A 804 -22.45 0.73 23.49
N LEU A 805 -23.68 0.96 23.94
CA LEU A 805 -24.52 2.06 23.44
C LEU A 805 -24.03 3.40 23.97
N LEU A 806 -23.63 3.44 25.25
CA LEU A 806 -23.06 4.63 25.88
C LEU A 806 -21.76 5.06 25.19
N ASP A 807 -20.86 4.13 24.91
CA ASP A 807 -19.60 4.38 24.21
C ASP A 807 -19.87 4.99 22.82
N HIS A 808 -20.82 4.41 22.09
CA HIS A 808 -21.22 4.95 20.79
C HIS A 808 -21.85 6.34 20.94
N PHE A 809 -22.77 6.53 21.88
CA PHE A 809 -23.39 7.84 22.16
C PHE A 809 -22.33 8.90 22.44
N LEU A 810 -21.37 8.65 23.35
CA LEU A 810 -20.29 9.58 23.66
C LEU A 810 -19.40 9.86 22.44
N SER A 811 -19.27 8.89 21.53
CA SER A 811 -18.53 9.05 20.27
C SER A 811 -19.22 9.96 19.24
N VAL A 812 -20.53 10.21 19.37
CA VAL A 812 -21.30 11.03 18.41
C VAL A 812 -21.99 12.26 19.03
N ALA A 813 -22.19 12.28 20.35
CA ALA A 813 -22.88 13.34 21.08
C ALA A 813 -22.25 14.73 20.82
N PRO A 814 -23.01 15.75 20.38
CA PRO A 814 -22.47 17.09 20.13
C PRO A 814 -21.70 17.68 21.32
N GLU A 815 -22.17 17.39 22.53
CA GLU A 815 -21.60 17.80 23.83
C GLU A 815 -20.13 17.34 24.00
N MET A 816 -19.76 16.24 23.33
CA MET A 816 -18.44 15.63 23.42
C MET A 816 -17.48 16.05 22.30
N ALA A 817 -17.88 16.99 21.43
CA ALA A 817 -17.08 17.42 20.28
C ALA A 817 -15.66 17.89 20.67
N ALA A 818 -15.53 18.69 21.72
CA ALA A 818 -14.23 19.18 22.20
C ALA A 818 -13.34 18.07 22.78
N ALA A 819 -13.93 17.11 23.50
CA ALA A 819 -13.20 15.96 24.04
C ALA A 819 -12.74 15.01 22.92
N ARG A 820 -13.60 14.75 21.93
CA ARG A 820 -13.26 13.96 20.73
C ARG A 820 -12.16 14.60 19.90
N ALA A 821 -12.17 15.93 19.73
CA ALA A 821 -11.11 16.63 19.01
C ALA A 821 -9.71 16.38 19.62
N LYS A 822 -9.62 16.22 20.95
CA LYS A 822 -8.36 15.84 21.63
C LYS A 822 -7.95 14.40 21.32
N ILE A 823 -8.91 13.46 21.34
CA ILE A 823 -8.67 12.05 20.98
C ILE A 823 -8.23 11.94 19.51
N ASP A 824 -8.89 12.67 18.61
CA ASP A 824 -8.54 12.69 17.19
C ASP A 824 -7.17 13.32 16.95
N ALA A 825 -6.80 14.35 17.72
CA ALA A 825 -5.44 14.91 17.70
C ALA A 825 -4.38 13.91 18.18
N LEU A 826 -4.68 13.03 19.15
CA LEU A 826 -3.79 11.95 19.56
C LEU A 826 -3.67 10.87 18.48
N ARG A 827 -4.79 10.48 17.85
CA ARG A 827 -4.81 9.53 16.73
C ARG A 827 -4.00 10.05 15.54
N ALA A 828 -4.11 11.34 15.24
CA ALA A 828 -3.35 11.99 14.18
C ALA A 828 -1.83 12.03 14.44
N GLN A 829 -1.40 11.91 15.69
CA GLN A 829 0.03 11.81 16.06
C GLN A 829 0.61 10.40 15.94
N MET A 830 -0.22 9.38 15.64
CA MET A 830 0.22 7.99 15.57
C MET A 830 1.22 7.80 14.41
N PRO A 831 2.52 7.53 14.69
CA PRO A 831 3.50 7.40 13.63
C PRO A 831 3.27 6.11 12.82
N ALA A 832 3.36 6.19 11.50
CA ALA A 832 3.33 5.02 10.63
C ALA A 832 4.63 4.21 10.78
N TYR A 833 4.53 2.89 10.64
CA TYR A 833 5.74 2.09 10.48
C TYR A 833 6.35 2.35 9.10
N PRO A 834 7.69 2.30 8.97
CA PRO A 834 8.29 2.18 7.65
C PRO A 834 7.87 0.84 7.05
N THR A 835 7.74 0.80 5.74
CA THR A 835 7.30 -0.40 5.02
C THR A 835 8.44 -0.99 4.20
N THR A 836 8.25 -2.19 3.66
CA THR A 836 9.10 -2.77 2.62
C THR A 836 8.30 -3.70 1.74
N LEU A 837 8.74 -3.88 0.50
CA LEU A 837 8.09 -4.80 -0.42
C LEU A 837 8.59 -6.23 -0.17
N VAL A 838 7.66 -7.17 -0.04
CA VAL A 838 7.95 -8.61 0.16
C VAL A 838 7.06 -9.49 -0.71
N PHE A 839 7.44 -10.75 -0.86
CA PHE A 839 6.56 -11.79 -1.36
C PHE A 839 5.77 -12.48 -0.26
N ALA A 840 4.62 -13.00 -0.66
CA ALA A 840 3.86 -13.96 0.12
C ALA A 840 3.24 -15.00 -0.83
N GLU A 841 3.42 -16.28 -0.53
CA GLU A 841 2.76 -17.35 -1.28
C GLU A 841 1.24 -17.19 -1.30
N ARG A 842 0.64 -17.48 -2.46
CA ARG A 842 -0.82 -17.58 -2.55
C ARG A 842 -1.30 -18.85 -1.85
N PRO A 843 -2.48 -18.83 -1.22
CA PRO A 843 -3.06 -20.03 -0.62
C PRO A 843 -3.21 -21.18 -1.63
N ALA A 844 -2.93 -22.41 -1.21
CA ALA A 844 -2.94 -23.60 -2.08
C ALA A 844 -4.29 -23.87 -2.80
N HIS A 845 -5.40 -23.37 -2.25
CA HIS A 845 -6.73 -23.49 -2.87
C HIS A 845 -7.00 -22.43 -3.96
N ASN A 846 -6.06 -21.50 -4.16
CA ASN A 846 -6.15 -20.46 -5.19
C ASN A 846 -4.76 -20.21 -5.83
N PRO A 847 -4.20 -21.20 -6.55
CA PRO A 847 -2.94 -21.02 -7.25
C PRO A 847 -3.13 -20.17 -8.50
N ARG A 848 -2.09 -19.43 -8.91
CA ARG A 848 -2.08 -18.70 -10.18
C ARG A 848 -1.63 -19.63 -11.31
N ALA A 849 -2.51 -19.85 -12.29
CA ALA A 849 -2.16 -20.60 -13.50
C ALA A 849 -1.12 -19.82 -14.33
N THR A 850 -0.17 -20.56 -14.91
CA THR A 850 0.85 -20.02 -15.81
C THR A 850 0.69 -20.66 -17.18
N PHE A 851 0.79 -19.86 -18.23
CA PHE A 851 0.60 -20.28 -19.62
C PHE A 851 1.82 -19.90 -20.45
N VAL A 852 2.13 -20.69 -21.47
CA VAL A 852 3.11 -20.29 -22.49
C VAL A 852 2.52 -19.16 -23.32
N HIS A 853 3.26 -18.06 -23.51
CA HIS A 853 2.84 -16.97 -24.39
C HIS A 853 3.56 -17.04 -25.75
N PRO A 854 2.81 -17.20 -26.87
CA PRO A 854 3.41 -17.22 -28.20
C PRO A 854 4.17 -15.93 -28.49
N ARG A 855 5.48 -16.03 -28.74
CA ARG A 855 6.38 -14.86 -28.91
C ARG A 855 6.37 -13.89 -27.73
N GLY A 856 5.96 -14.32 -26.55
CA GLY A 856 5.87 -13.46 -25.37
C GLY A 856 4.66 -12.52 -25.36
N GLU A 857 3.68 -12.72 -26.24
CA GLU A 857 2.50 -11.85 -26.35
C GLU A 857 1.52 -12.08 -25.19
N TYR A 858 1.41 -11.10 -24.28
CA TYR A 858 0.61 -11.21 -23.05
C TYR A 858 -0.87 -11.58 -23.30
N LEU A 859 -1.48 -11.02 -24.35
CA LEU A 859 -2.88 -11.25 -24.67
C LEU A 859 -3.18 -12.65 -25.25
N GLN A 860 -2.15 -13.39 -25.70
CA GLN A 860 -2.33 -14.71 -26.29
C GLN A 860 -1.76 -15.79 -25.36
N ARG A 861 -2.65 -16.65 -24.84
CA ARG A 861 -2.27 -17.79 -24.01
C ARG A 861 -2.22 -19.05 -24.85
N GLY A 862 -1.12 -19.79 -24.76
CA GLY A 862 -0.96 -21.14 -25.26
C GLY A 862 -1.22 -22.16 -24.15
N ASP A 863 -0.45 -23.25 -24.16
CA ASP A 863 -0.61 -24.35 -23.20
C ASP A 863 -0.30 -23.92 -21.77
N ALA A 864 -1.09 -24.45 -20.82
CA ALA A 864 -0.81 -24.31 -19.40
C ALA A 864 0.45 -25.09 -19.00
N VAL A 865 1.22 -24.56 -18.04
CA VAL A 865 2.42 -25.21 -17.50
C VAL A 865 2.39 -25.25 -15.99
N THR A 866 3.04 -26.26 -15.42
CA THR A 866 3.30 -26.40 -13.99
C THR A 866 4.72 -25.96 -13.66
N ALA A 867 4.96 -25.62 -12.39
CA ALA A 867 6.29 -25.27 -11.92
C ALA A 867 7.24 -26.48 -11.98
N GLU A 868 8.32 -26.36 -12.75
CA GLU A 868 9.37 -27.38 -12.93
C GLU A 868 10.71 -26.69 -13.16
N ILE A 869 11.79 -27.30 -12.65
CA ILE A 869 13.15 -26.84 -12.95
C ILE A 869 13.44 -27.04 -14.45
N PRO A 870 14.28 -26.19 -15.07
CA PRO A 870 14.64 -26.35 -16.47
C PRO A 870 15.19 -27.75 -16.74
N SER A 871 14.78 -28.36 -17.86
CA SER A 871 15.12 -29.74 -18.24
C SER A 871 16.62 -29.98 -18.49
N LEU A 872 17.43 -28.93 -18.41
CA LEU A 872 18.88 -28.95 -18.49
C LEU A 872 19.58 -29.47 -17.22
N PHE A 873 18.91 -29.41 -16.07
CA PHE A 873 19.46 -29.77 -14.75
C PHE A 873 19.12 -31.17 -14.28
#